data_AF-A0A7Y6IG98-F1
#
_entry.id   AF-A0A7Y6IG98-F1
#
_cell.length_a   1.000
_cell.length_b   1.000
_cell.length_c   1.000
_cell.angle_alpha   90.00
_cell.angle_beta   90.00
_cell.angle_gamma   90.00
#
_symmetry.space_group_name_H-M   'P 1'
#
loop_
_entity.id
_entity.type
_entity.pdbx_description
1 polymer ?
#
loop_
_entity_poly.entity_id
_entity_poly.type
_entity_poly.pdbx_seq_one_letter_code
_entity_poly.pdbx_strand_id
1 'polypeptide(L)'
;MGLVQRAGDIDLPRLAARFGEQIDTERIVARVSAAFTGRLAAVQERLAMVQRDLDLHEEARSAGDRLRQARARRDEAVRQVKVLQRHMGELHGAVSDIEQEMCGIGTPSGLFAKRKQAKLDALDRMLWQRRDEVILLDRRLALAVTEQHRHAGDVSTLEQYLAVLGQRLRGVAALGDLREEADGLRREATALEQELRKVADVVRSNCQVMGTTVARAVQSRKLLDTIDVVIIDEAGMVNTPSAWCAAGLAARRVVIAGDFRQLPAVTKASGDRRASDGDRQHAARWMDSDPFATAGLVDSTGTARRGDRRMVCLDTQYRMRPAICEIVNTVAYPDSPLRTGRDDLSRLPVSALLESPLVLVDTTPRRLPDPTSRSSSHTTNAVHEAVVHELIRGLQFDDVLPARKWTDLPAGQKPTDRLAVIAPYKAQVKALRESLAYRFGEPYEGLIDTVHRFQGSQRPLVIIDTVAGAGRKLGYFYDHLGLSSSTCRLLNVALSRAQDHLVVVADIEFLRSRLNPVSEAARMLTFLERRARRLSVDDLVPFRSAADLAGLPEEELARPSFFPADEVPRAVAWDIARARRTIEIHCAFLDPVPVRKWLGLLATRIGDGVQVTVHTRDQSDDPRRKDLVREMEAAGCQVSVRERMHEKLLIIDETVLWHGSLNLLANTGPTDLMMRITDPTSCRRVRHIVERARMERPVRVWGGGQPAASSEGAAVAAGSVKDGRLYLYVPYERKDEFKRAMRSAGVEYRWYGAGKLWHIAAETPRHHVRQWLPPGDE
;
A
#
# COMPACT_ATOMS: atom_id res chain seq x y z
N MET A 1 -4.41 -15.82 -31.66
CA MET A 1 -3.89 -15.42 -30.33
C MET A 1 -4.76 -14.28 -29.80
N GLY A 2 -4.88 -14.14 -28.48
CA GLY A 2 -5.72 -13.08 -27.89
C GLY A 2 -7.20 -13.43 -27.71
N LEU A 3 -7.55 -14.72 -27.64
CA LEU A 3 -8.93 -15.19 -27.43
C LEU A 3 -9.49 -14.77 -26.06
N VAL A 4 -8.61 -14.74 -25.05
CA VAL A 4 -8.93 -14.27 -23.70
C VAL A 4 -8.08 -13.05 -23.43
N GLN A 5 -8.71 -11.98 -22.97
CA GLN A 5 -8.03 -10.73 -22.64
C GLN A 5 -8.54 -10.18 -21.31
N ARG A 6 -7.72 -9.37 -20.66
CA ARG A 6 -8.09 -8.67 -19.43
C ARG A 6 -8.08 -7.16 -19.64
N ALA A 7 -9.15 -6.49 -19.25
CA ALA A 7 -9.17 -5.03 -19.14
C ALA A 7 -8.82 -4.61 -17.70
N GLY A 8 -7.74 -3.85 -17.55
CA GLY A 8 -7.23 -3.33 -16.28
C GLY A 8 -6.10 -4.17 -15.67
N ASP A 9 -5.42 -3.59 -14.68
CA ASP A 9 -4.15 -4.11 -14.16
C ASP A 9 -4.31 -5.44 -13.40
N ILE A 10 -3.23 -6.22 -13.38
CA ILE A 10 -3.14 -7.46 -12.60
C ILE A 10 -2.43 -7.15 -11.28
N ASP A 11 -3.19 -6.89 -10.22
CA ASP A 11 -2.66 -6.45 -8.93
C ASP A 11 -1.74 -7.47 -8.23
N LEU A 12 -1.92 -8.77 -8.51
CA LEU A 12 -1.13 -9.83 -7.88
C LEU A 12 0.06 -10.22 -8.77
N PRO A 13 1.32 -9.98 -8.34
CA PRO A 13 2.50 -10.28 -9.15
C PRO A 13 2.59 -11.75 -9.57
N ARG A 14 2.14 -12.68 -8.71
CA ARG A 14 2.10 -14.12 -9.02
C ARG A 14 1.16 -14.44 -10.17
N LEU A 15 0.01 -13.76 -10.27
CA LEU A 15 -0.94 -13.95 -11.36
C LEU A 15 -0.42 -13.32 -12.66
N ALA A 16 0.18 -12.14 -12.57
CA ALA A 16 0.81 -11.47 -13.70
C ALA A 16 1.94 -12.33 -14.30
N ALA A 17 2.78 -12.93 -13.45
CA ALA A 17 3.85 -13.83 -13.88
C ALA A 17 3.30 -15.12 -14.53
N ARG A 18 2.21 -15.68 -14.01
CA ARG A 18 1.67 -16.96 -14.47
C ARG A 18 0.82 -16.86 -15.73
N PHE A 19 0.01 -15.80 -15.85
CA PHE A 19 -1.02 -15.67 -16.88
C PHE A 19 -0.87 -14.42 -17.75
N GLY A 20 0.03 -13.48 -17.42
CA GLY A 20 0.18 -12.22 -18.13
C GLY A 20 0.44 -12.41 -19.62
N GLU A 21 1.30 -13.36 -20.00
CA GLU A 21 1.59 -13.67 -21.41
C GLU A 21 0.37 -14.17 -22.22
N GLN A 22 -0.70 -14.59 -21.55
CA GLN A 22 -1.90 -15.13 -22.17
C GLN A 22 -3.09 -14.18 -22.15
N ILE A 23 -3.17 -13.25 -21.18
CA ILE A 23 -4.35 -12.39 -20.96
C ILE A 23 -4.07 -10.90 -21.05
N ASP A 24 -2.81 -10.47 -20.90
CA ASP A 24 -2.41 -9.06 -21.00
C ASP A 24 -2.29 -8.67 -22.47
N THR A 25 -3.14 -7.75 -22.91
CA THR A 25 -3.20 -7.32 -24.30
C THR A 25 -1.85 -6.76 -24.79
N GLU A 26 -1.14 -5.98 -23.97
CA GLU A 26 0.14 -5.39 -24.37
C GLU A 26 1.21 -6.47 -24.56
N ARG A 27 1.27 -7.45 -23.66
CA ARG A 27 2.22 -8.57 -23.76
C ARG A 27 1.90 -9.49 -24.93
N ILE A 28 0.61 -9.76 -25.20
CA ILE A 28 0.19 -10.54 -26.35
C ILE A 28 0.58 -9.83 -27.64
N VAL A 29 0.32 -8.52 -27.74
CA VAL A 29 0.74 -7.71 -28.90
C VAL A 29 2.24 -7.75 -29.05
N ALA A 30 3.01 -7.48 -27.98
CA ALA A 30 4.48 -7.50 -28.00
C ALA A 30 5.04 -8.86 -28.47
N ARG A 31 4.48 -9.98 -28.00
CA ARG A 31 4.89 -11.32 -28.42
C ARG A 31 4.60 -11.58 -29.89
N VAL A 32 3.41 -11.19 -30.37
CA VAL A 32 3.01 -11.39 -31.77
C VAL A 32 3.77 -10.44 -32.70
N SER A 33 4.08 -9.23 -32.23
CA SER A 33 4.81 -8.21 -32.99
C SER A 33 6.32 -8.42 -33.00
N ALA A 34 6.89 -9.19 -32.07
CA ALA A 34 8.34 -9.33 -31.88
C ALA A 34 9.12 -9.63 -33.18
N ALA A 35 8.62 -10.56 -34.00
CA ALA A 35 9.26 -10.89 -35.28
C ALA A 35 9.22 -9.72 -36.28
N PHE A 36 8.10 -8.99 -36.34
CA PHE A 36 7.95 -7.81 -37.19
C PHE A 36 8.80 -6.65 -36.69
N THR A 37 8.87 -6.43 -35.38
CA THR A 37 9.70 -5.40 -34.75
C THR A 37 11.19 -5.66 -35.01
N GLY A 38 11.64 -6.91 -34.90
CA GLY A 38 13.02 -7.29 -35.22
C GLY A 38 13.37 -7.07 -36.69
N ARG A 39 12.45 -7.45 -37.62
CA ARG A 39 12.63 -7.18 -39.05
C ARG A 39 12.65 -5.69 -39.38
N LEU A 40 11.76 -4.89 -38.78
CA LEU A 40 11.71 -3.44 -38.99
C LEU A 40 13.01 -2.78 -38.53
N ALA A 41 13.54 -3.18 -37.38
CA ALA A 41 14.83 -2.67 -36.88
C ALA A 41 15.97 -2.97 -37.87
N ALA A 42 16.04 -4.20 -38.40
CA ALA A 42 17.05 -4.59 -39.39
C ALA A 42 16.92 -3.80 -40.70
N VAL A 43 15.70 -3.58 -41.20
CA VAL A 43 15.44 -2.78 -42.41
C VAL A 43 15.82 -1.32 -42.19
N GLN A 44 15.49 -0.74 -41.03
CA GLN A 44 15.84 0.65 -40.69
C GLN A 44 17.35 0.85 -40.56
N GLU A 45 18.06 -0.09 -39.94
CA GLU A 45 19.52 -0.07 -39.85
C GLU A 45 20.16 -0.12 -41.24
N ARG A 46 19.67 -1.02 -42.10
CA ARG A 46 20.13 -1.12 -43.48
C ARG A 46 19.84 0.15 -44.28
N LEU A 47 18.66 0.72 -44.14
CA LEU A 47 18.29 1.98 -44.80
C LEU A 47 19.21 3.12 -44.35
N ALA A 48 19.54 3.21 -43.06
CA ALA A 48 20.47 4.21 -42.54
C ALA A 48 21.89 4.05 -43.11
N MET A 49 22.35 2.81 -43.38
CA MET A 49 23.61 2.60 -44.10
C MET A 49 23.54 3.11 -45.54
N VAL A 50 22.53 2.69 -46.30
CA VAL A 50 22.35 3.11 -47.70
C VAL A 50 22.20 4.64 -47.83
N GLN A 51 21.50 5.27 -46.88
CA GLN A 51 21.33 6.72 -46.85
C GLN A 51 22.68 7.45 -46.65
N ARG A 52 23.57 6.96 -45.77
CA ARG A 52 24.92 7.51 -45.61
C ARG A 52 25.75 7.40 -46.89
N ASP A 53 25.61 6.31 -47.63
CA ASP A 53 26.30 6.11 -48.90
C ASP A 53 25.75 7.03 -50.00
N LEU A 54 24.42 7.27 -50.03
CA LEU A 54 23.81 8.25 -50.91
C LEU A 54 24.27 9.69 -50.60
N ASP A 55 24.32 10.06 -49.33
CA ASP A 55 24.80 11.38 -48.89
C ASP A 55 26.26 11.61 -49.33
N LEU A 56 27.10 10.57 -49.28
CA LEU A 56 28.48 10.63 -49.74
C LEU A 56 28.58 10.87 -51.26
N HIS A 57 27.73 10.23 -52.06
CA HIS A 57 27.64 10.49 -53.50
C HIS A 57 27.19 11.92 -53.80
N GLU A 58 26.22 12.44 -53.04
CA GLU A 58 25.74 13.81 -53.20
C GLU A 58 26.80 14.85 -52.80
N GLU A 59 27.53 14.59 -51.71
CA GLU A 59 28.67 15.39 -51.26
C GLU A 59 29.75 15.47 -52.36
N ALA A 60 30.10 14.31 -52.96
CA ALA A 60 31.06 14.24 -54.05
C ALA A 60 30.58 14.98 -55.32
N ARG A 61 29.30 14.84 -55.68
CA ARG A 61 28.72 15.56 -56.82
C ARG A 61 28.78 17.07 -56.60
N SER A 62 28.35 17.55 -55.42
CA SER A 62 28.38 18.96 -55.04
C SER A 62 29.80 19.53 -55.02
N ALA A 63 30.78 18.78 -54.50
CA ALA A 63 32.19 19.15 -54.57
C ALA A 63 32.70 19.24 -56.02
N GLY A 64 32.31 18.29 -56.88
CA GLY A 64 32.59 18.28 -58.31
C GLY A 64 32.06 19.52 -59.03
N ASP A 65 30.83 19.92 -58.73
CA ASP A 65 30.20 21.10 -59.32
C ASP A 65 30.89 22.40 -58.88
N ARG A 66 31.23 22.50 -57.59
CA ARG A 66 32.03 23.61 -57.04
C ARG A 66 33.40 23.71 -57.69
N LEU A 67 34.08 22.58 -57.92
CA LEU A 67 35.36 22.56 -58.62
C LEU A 67 35.24 23.05 -60.07
N ARG A 68 34.19 22.66 -60.80
CA ARG A 68 33.97 23.16 -62.18
C ARG A 68 33.78 24.67 -62.20
N GLN A 69 33.01 25.21 -61.25
CA GLN A 69 32.83 26.67 -61.13
C GLN A 69 34.14 27.38 -60.74
N ALA A 70 34.91 26.82 -59.81
CA ALA A 70 36.20 27.39 -59.40
C ALA A 70 37.22 27.41 -60.56
N ARG A 71 37.27 26.33 -61.36
CA ARG A 71 38.09 26.27 -62.59
C ARG A 71 37.70 27.35 -63.59
N ALA A 72 36.39 27.55 -63.82
CA ALA A 72 35.91 28.60 -64.72
C ALA A 72 36.32 30.01 -64.26
N ARG A 73 36.23 30.31 -62.95
CA ARG A 73 36.69 31.60 -62.37
C ARG A 73 38.19 31.79 -62.50
N ARG A 74 38.99 30.75 -62.22
CA ARG A 74 40.44 30.75 -62.42
C ARG A 74 40.79 31.06 -63.87
N ASP A 75 40.14 30.39 -64.82
CA ASP A 75 40.44 30.56 -66.24
C ASP A 75 40.08 31.98 -66.74
N GLU A 76 39.01 32.58 -66.20
CA GLU A 76 38.68 33.98 -66.45
C GLU A 76 39.72 34.94 -65.87
N ALA A 77 40.16 34.72 -64.64
CA ALA A 77 41.23 35.52 -64.02
C ALA A 77 42.55 35.43 -64.80
N VAL A 78 42.91 34.24 -65.30
CA VAL A 78 44.08 34.05 -66.19
C VAL A 78 43.92 34.85 -67.48
N ARG A 79 42.71 34.85 -68.09
CA ARG A 79 42.44 35.65 -69.29
C ARG A 79 42.58 37.15 -69.01
N GLN A 80 42.03 37.64 -67.90
CA GLN A 80 42.15 39.04 -67.51
C GLN A 80 43.61 39.46 -67.30
N VAL A 81 44.41 38.67 -66.59
CA VAL A 81 45.84 38.94 -66.39
C VAL A 81 46.57 39.03 -67.73
N LYS A 82 46.32 38.10 -68.66
CA LYS A 82 46.91 38.13 -70.00
C LYS A 82 46.53 39.39 -70.80
N VAL A 83 45.28 39.84 -70.71
CA VAL A 83 44.81 41.07 -71.38
C VAL A 83 45.52 42.30 -70.79
N LEU A 84 45.58 42.41 -69.47
CA LEU A 84 46.24 43.51 -68.78
C LEU A 84 47.75 43.54 -69.07
N GLN A 85 48.42 42.39 -69.13
CA GLN A 85 49.83 42.28 -69.52
C GLN A 85 50.07 42.74 -70.96
N ARG A 86 49.16 42.43 -71.90
CA ARG A 86 49.27 42.91 -73.28
C ARG A 86 49.16 44.43 -73.35
N HIS A 87 48.13 45.01 -72.73
CA HIS A 87 47.98 46.46 -72.66
C HIS A 87 49.19 47.13 -71.98
N MET A 88 49.76 46.48 -70.96
CA MET A 88 50.96 46.96 -70.29
C MET A 88 52.15 47.00 -71.25
N GLY A 89 52.33 45.98 -72.08
CA GLY A 89 53.37 45.95 -73.11
C GLY A 89 53.18 47.03 -74.19
N GLU A 90 51.95 47.22 -74.67
CA GLU A 90 51.60 48.27 -75.63
C GLU A 90 51.87 49.67 -75.07
N LEU A 91 51.51 49.90 -73.80
CA LEU A 91 51.69 51.18 -73.13
C LEU A 91 53.18 51.49 -72.85
N HIS A 92 53.96 50.50 -72.43
CA HIS A 92 55.42 50.64 -72.31
C HIS A 92 56.07 50.93 -73.67
N GLY A 93 55.60 50.28 -74.75
CA GLY A 93 56.05 50.59 -76.11
C GLY A 93 55.80 52.05 -76.48
N ALA A 94 54.58 52.56 -76.25
CA ALA A 94 54.23 53.94 -76.51
C ALA A 94 55.04 54.95 -75.67
N VAL A 95 55.35 54.63 -74.40
CA VAL A 95 56.25 55.44 -73.56
C VAL A 95 57.65 55.49 -74.18
N SER A 96 58.19 54.34 -74.59
CA SER A 96 59.51 54.24 -75.24
C SER A 96 59.57 55.02 -76.55
N ASP A 97 58.52 54.98 -77.37
CA ASP A 97 58.44 55.71 -78.64
C ASP A 97 58.48 57.23 -78.40
N ILE A 98 57.74 57.72 -77.41
CA ILE A 98 57.74 59.14 -77.01
C ILE A 98 59.12 59.56 -76.51
N GLU A 99 59.76 58.75 -75.67
CA GLU A 99 61.13 59.01 -75.16
C GLU A 99 62.16 59.06 -76.30
N GLN A 100 62.06 58.16 -77.28
CA GLN A 100 62.92 58.18 -78.48
C GLN A 100 62.68 59.43 -79.32
N GLU A 101 61.42 59.84 -79.52
CA GLU A 101 61.09 61.08 -80.26
C GLU A 101 61.65 62.32 -79.55
N MET A 102 61.57 62.38 -78.21
CA MET A 102 62.18 63.45 -77.42
C MET A 102 63.71 63.46 -77.55
N CYS A 103 64.37 62.30 -77.47
CA CYS A 103 65.81 62.17 -77.69
C CYS A 103 66.25 62.63 -79.09
N GLY A 104 65.46 62.33 -80.12
CA GLY A 104 65.74 62.74 -81.51
C GLY A 104 65.63 64.25 -81.76
N ILE A 105 64.85 64.98 -80.97
CA ILE A 105 64.73 66.46 -81.07
C ILE A 105 65.96 67.17 -80.49
N GLY A 106 66.57 66.61 -79.44
CA GLY A 106 67.78 67.13 -78.78
C GLY A 106 67.57 68.47 -78.05
N THR A 107 68.67 69.11 -77.59
CA THR A 107 68.62 70.40 -76.90
C THR A 107 68.22 71.54 -77.86
N PRO A 108 67.15 72.31 -77.57
CA PRO A 108 66.65 73.32 -78.49
C PRO A 108 67.62 74.50 -78.64
N SER A 109 68.26 74.62 -79.80
CA SER A 109 69.15 75.74 -80.17
C SER A 109 68.93 76.19 -81.62
N GLY A 110 69.27 77.46 -81.95
CA GLY A 110 69.16 78.05 -83.30
C GLY A 110 67.81 78.72 -83.65
N LEU A 111 67.63 79.09 -84.94
CA LEU A 111 66.50 79.88 -85.47
C LEU A 111 65.07 79.31 -85.22
N PHE A 112 64.95 78.02 -84.84
CA PHE A 112 63.67 77.35 -84.55
C PHE A 112 63.52 76.87 -83.09
N ALA A 113 64.36 77.35 -82.17
CA ALA A 113 64.40 76.89 -80.77
C ALA A 113 63.03 76.93 -80.06
N LYS A 114 62.25 78.00 -80.22
CA LYS A 114 60.90 78.13 -79.62
C LYS A 114 59.92 77.04 -80.09
N ARG A 115 60.01 76.63 -81.37
CA ARG A 115 59.12 75.62 -81.96
C ARG A 115 59.52 74.20 -81.54
N LYS A 116 60.82 73.93 -81.38
CA LYS A 116 61.34 72.68 -80.81
C LYS A 116 60.97 72.54 -79.33
N GLN A 117 61.10 73.62 -78.53
CA GLN A 117 60.68 73.64 -77.13
C GLN A 117 59.18 73.35 -76.97
N ALA A 118 58.31 74.00 -77.75
CA ALA A 118 56.87 73.74 -77.69
C ALA A 118 56.49 72.28 -78.06
N LYS A 119 57.26 71.64 -78.95
CA LYS A 119 57.08 70.21 -79.29
C LYS A 119 57.55 69.31 -78.14
N LEU A 120 58.67 69.62 -77.49
CA LEU A 120 59.15 68.90 -76.30
C LEU A 120 58.17 69.03 -75.13
N ASP A 121 57.63 70.23 -74.85
CA ASP A 121 56.63 70.42 -73.78
C ASP A 121 55.33 69.65 -74.05
N ALA A 122 54.96 69.47 -75.33
CA ALA A 122 53.82 68.65 -75.72
C ALA A 122 54.10 67.15 -75.51
N LEU A 123 55.28 66.67 -75.91
CA LEU A 123 55.71 65.29 -75.70
C LEU A 123 55.89 64.96 -74.22
N ASP A 124 56.39 65.89 -73.40
CA ASP A 124 56.57 65.72 -71.95
C ASP A 124 55.21 65.58 -71.23
N ARG A 125 54.20 66.37 -71.63
CA ARG A 125 52.82 66.18 -71.16
C ARG A 125 52.25 64.82 -71.57
N MET A 126 52.50 64.37 -72.80
CA MET A 126 52.06 63.05 -73.27
C MET A 126 52.77 61.92 -72.51
N LEU A 127 54.08 62.06 -72.27
CA LEU A 127 54.90 61.11 -71.52
C LEU A 127 54.41 60.98 -70.08
N TRP A 128 54.13 62.12 -69.42
CA TRP A 128 53.56 62.15 -68.08
C TRP A 128 52.21 61.43 -68.01
N GLN A 129 51.30 61.69 -68.96
CA GLN A 129 50.00 61.00 -69.05
C GLN A 129 50.18 59.48 -69.23
N ARG A 130 51.06 59.04 -70.14
CA ARG A 130 51.30 57.61 -70.37
C ARG A 130 51.96 56.93 -69.16
N ARG A 131 52.88 57.61 -68.45
CA ARG A 131 53.48 57.10 -67.21
C ARG A 131 52.47 56.96 -66.08
N ASP A 132 51.52 57.89 -65.94
CA ASP A 132 50.44 57.78 -64.96
C ASP A 132 49.50 56.60 -65.30
N GLU A 133 49.17 56.41 -66.58
CA GLU A 133 48.42 55.23 -67.06
C GLU A 133 49.14 53.91 -66.75
N VAL A 134 50.48 53.86 -66.85
CA VAL A 134 51.29 52.68 -66.49
C VAL A 134 51.12 52.36 -65.00
N ILE A 135 51.22 53.36 -64.12
CA ILE A 135 51.08 53.17 -62.67
C ILE A 135 49.68 52.64 -62.33
N LEU A 136 48.63 53.18 -62.96
CA LEU A 136 47.26 52.72 -62.75
C LEU A 136 47.05 51.30 -63.27
N LEU A 137 47.59 50.98 -64.45
CA LEU A 137 47.49 49.66 -65.03
C LEU A 137 48.28 48.61 -64.22
N ASP A 138 49.40 48.99 -63.62
CA ASP A 138 50.25 48.12 -62.81
C ASP A 138 49.53 47.70 -61.53
N ARG A 139 48.87 48.66 -60.85
CA ARG A 139 47.99 48.36 -59.71
C ARG A 139 46.85 47.42 -60.09
N ARG A 140 46.22 47.62 -61.25
CA ARG A 140 45.15 46.73 -61.74
C ARG A 140 45.67 45.33 -62.06
N LEU A 141 46.86 45.23 -62.64
CA LEU A 141 47.52 43.96 -62.93
C LEU A 141 47.88 43.21 -61.64
N ALA A 142 48.44 43.89 -60.63
CA ALA A 142 48.77 43.31 -59.35
C ALA A 142 47.54 42.72 -58.62
N LEU A 143 46.41 43.43 -58.66
CA LEU A 143 45.14 42.93 -58.13
C LEU A 143 44.62 41.71 -58.90
N ALA A 144 44.65 41.75 -60.23
CA ALA A 144 44.22 40.63 -61.07
C ALA A 144 45.10 39.37 -60.87
N VAL A 145 46.41 39.55 -60.70
CA VAL A 145 47.34 38.46 -60.38
C VAL A 145 47.03 37.88 -58.99
N THR A 146 46.69 38.70 -58.01
CA THR A 146 46.30 38.23 -56.67
C THR A 146 45.02 37.39 -56.72
N GLU A 147 43.99 37.84 -57.44
CA GLU A 147 42.75 37.08 -57.65
C GLU A 147 42.99 35.76 -58.40
N GLN A 148 43.88 35.76 -59.41
CA GLN A 148 44.30 34.53 -60.09
C GLN A 148 44.91 33.52 -59.13
N HIS A 149 45.82 33.93 -58.24
CA HIS A 149 46.45 33.06 -57.25
C HIS A 149 45.42 32.53 -56.24
N ARG A 150 44.49 33.38 -55.79
CA ARG A 150 43.40 32.99 -54.89
C ARG A 150 42.53 31.90 -55.51
N HIS A 151 42.06 32.10 -56.75
CA HIS A 151 41.27 31.10 -57.46
C HIS A 151 42.04 29.81 -57.76
N ALA A 152 43.36 29.88 -58.00
CA ALA A 152 44.19 28.69 -58.13
C ALA A 152 44.28 27.90 -56.80
N GLY A 153 44.37 28.59 -55.66
CA GLY A 153 44.31 27.98 -54.32
C GLY A 153 42.97 27.31 -54.02
N ASP A 154 41.85 27.96 -54.37
CA ASP A 154 40.49 27.40 -54.22
C ASP A 154 40.33 26.10 -55.03
N VAL A 155 40.84 26.08 -56.28
CA VAL A 155 40.83 24.89 -57.15
C VAL A 155 41.64 23.76 -56.52
N SER A 156 42.86 24.03 -56.05
CA SER A 156 43.72 23.02 -55.41
C SER A 156 43.06 22.40 -54.18
N THR A 157 42.45 23.23 -53.33
CA THR A 157 41.74 22.77 -52.12
C THR A 157 40.57 21.85 -52.46
N LEU A 158 39.77 22.23 -53.45
CA LEU A 158 38.63 21.43 -53.91
C LEU A 158 39.07 20.12 -54.59
N GLU A 159 40.20 20.12 -55.32
CA GLU A 159 40.78 18.90 -55.91
C GLU A 159 41.23 17.90 -54.84
N GLN A 160 41.89 18.38 -53.78
CA GLN A 160 42.28 17.54 -52.64
C GLN A 160 41.06 16.95 -51.93
N TYR A 161 40.03 17.77 -51.68
CA TYR A 161 38.80 17.32 -51.03
C TYR A 161 38.04 16.29 -51.88
N LEU A 162 37.94 16.49 -53.20
CA LEU A 162 37.38 15.51 -54.13
C LEU A 162 38.18 14.20 -54.15
N ALA A 163 39.51 14.26 -54.04
CA ALA A 163 40.33 13.06 -53.95
C ALA A 163 40.01 12.24 -52.69
N VAL A 164 39.82 12.89 -51.54
CA VAL A 164 39.41 12.23 -50.29
C VAL A 164 38.02 11.61 -50.41
N LEU A 165 37.05 12.34 -50.97
CA LEU A 165 35.70 11.81 -51.21
C LEU A 165 35.72 10.63 -52.19
N GLY A 166 36.55 10.72 -53.24
CA GLY A 166 36.75 9.64 -54.19
C GLY A 166 37.34 8.37 -53.57
N GLN A 167 38.21 8.50 -52.55
CA GLN A 167 38.69 7.35 -51.77
C GLN A 167 37.58 6.72 -50.93
N ARG A 168 36.77 7.55 -50.26
CA ARG A 168 35.64 7.08 -49.44
C ARG A 168 34.55 6.38 -50.28
N LEU A 169 34.39 6.78 -51.54
CA LEU A 169 33.47 6.15 -52.49
C LEU A 169 33.98 4.81 -53.04
N ARG A 170 35.24 4.43 -52.82
CA ARG A 170 35.76 3.14 -53.29
C ARG A 170 35.08 2.00 -52.53
N GLY A 171 34.42 1.12 -53.29
CA GLY A 171 33.67 0.00 -52.73
C GLY A 171 32.24 0.34 -52.32
N VAL A 172 31.81 1.59 -52.49
CA VAL A 172 30.40 1.99 -52.37
C VAL A 172 29.68 1.64 -53.67
N ALA A 173 28.46 1.11 -53.56
CA ALA A 173 27.65 0.75 -54.73
C ALA A 173 27.30 1.97 -55.60
N ALA A 174 26.88 1.72 -56.85
CA ALA A 174 26.51 2.79 -57.76
C ALA A 174 25.27 3.54 -57.26
N LEU A 175 25.20 4.84 -57.56
CA LEU A 175 24.10 5.72 -57.14
C LEU A 175 22.71 5.20 -57.57
N GLY A 176 22.61 4.59 -58.76
CA GLY A 176 21.37 3.97 -59.24
C GLY A 176 20.91 2.83 -58.33
N ASP A 177 21.81 1.87 -58.10
CA ASP A 177 21.54 0.70 -57.25
C ASP A 177 21.20 1.10 -55.81
N LEU A 178 21.92 2.07 -55.24
CA LEU A 178 21.64 2.59 -53.89
C LEU A 178 20.28 3.26 -53.78
N ARG A 179 19.84 3.99 -54.82
CA ARG A 179 18.50 4.59 -54.85
C ARG A 179 17.41 3.53 -54.92
N GLU A 180 17.58 2.53 -55.76
CA GLU A 180 16.65 1.41 -55.86
C GLU A 180 16.59 0.60 -54.54
N GLU A 181 17.73 0.35 -53.90
CA GLU A 181 17.81 -0.32 -52.60
C GLU A 181 17.12 0.53 -51.51
N ALA A 182 17.38 1.84 -51.45
CA ALA A 182 16.74 2.73 -50.49
C ALA A 182 15.21 2.77 -50.67
N ASP A 183 14.73 2.86 -51.91
CA ASP A 183 13.29 2.88 -52.20
C ASP A 183 12.64 1.51 -51.95
N GLY A 184 13.37 0.41 -52.14
CA GLY A 184 12.95 -0.93 -51.72
C GLY A 184 12.79 -1.04 -50.20
N LEU A 185 13.82 -0.64 -49.45
CA LEU A 185 13.84 -0.67 -47.99
C LEU A 185 12.78 0.25 -47.37
N ARG A 186 12.55 1.44 -47.92
CA ARG A 186 11.47 2.35 -47.46
C ARG A 186 10.08 1.74 -47.66
N ARG A 187 9.85 1.06 -48.80
CA ARG A 187 8.60 0.35 -49.05
C ARG A 187 8.41 -0.81 -48.07
N GLU A 188 9.45 -1.60 -47.81
CA GLU A 188 9.39 -2.69 -46.83
C GLU A 188 9.14 -2.17 -45.42
N ALA A 189 9.85 -1.12 -44.99
CA ALA A 189 9.64 -0.50 -43.67
C ALA A 189 8.20 0.00 -43.50
N THR A 190 7.67 0.70 -44.51
CA THR A 190 6.28 1.18 -44.50
C THR A 190 5.27 0.03 -44.41
N ALA A 191 5.51 -1.05 -45.15
CA ALA A 191 4.65 -2.25 -45.10
C ALA A 191 4.70 -2.92 -43.72
N LEU A 192 5.89 -3.07 -43.13
CA LEU A 192 6.06 -3.65 -41.79
C LEU A 192 5.39 -2.79 -40.70
N GLU A 193 5.48 -1.46 -40.79
CA GLU A 193 4.79 -0.54 -39.88
C GLU A 193 3.26 -0.65 -39.99
N GLN A 194 2.73 -0.81 -41.20
CA GLN A 194 1.30 -1.03 -41.41
C GLN A 194 0.84 -2.38 -40.84
N GLU A 195 1.61 -3.45 -41.05
CA GLU A 195 1.31 -4.77 -40.46
C GLU A 195 1.36 -4.73 -38.93
N LEU A 196 2.34 -4.03 -38.33
CA LEU A 196 2.43 -3.85 -36.88
C LEU A 196 1.19 -3.16 -36.28
N ARG A 197 0.64 -2.15 -36.96
CA ARG A 197 -0.61 -1.50 -36.53
C ARG A 197 -1.79 -2.47 -36.61
N LYS A 198 -1.89 -3.25 -37.69
CA LYS A 198 -2.93 -4.28 -37.85
C LYS A 198 -2.85 -5.36 -36.77
N VAL A 199 -1.66 -5.71 -36.28
CA VAL A 199 -1.51 -6.73 -35.23
C VAL A 199 -2.31 -6.37 -33.98
N ALA A 200 -2.26 -5.11 -33.52
CA ALA A 200 -3.02 -4.69 -32.34
C ALA A 200 -4.54 -4.81 -32.57
N ASP A 201 -5.02 -4.40 -33.74
CA ASP A 201 -6.43 -4.51 -34.12
C ASP A 201 -6.87 -5.97 -34.28
N VAL A 202 -6.03 -6.83 -34.85
CA VAL A 202 -6.27 -8.27 -35.00
C VAL A 202 -6.30 -8.96 -33.64
N VAL A 203 -5.38 -8.62 -32.73
CA VAL A 203 -5.40 -9.15 -31.35
C VAL A 203 -6.69 -8.73 -30.67
N ARG A 204 -7.08 -7.45 -30.74
CA ARG A 204 -8.31 -6.95 -30.13
C ARG A 204 -9.57 -7.62 -30.71
N SER A 205 -9.67 -7.71 -32.04
CA SER A 205 -10.82 -8.31 -32.73
C SER A 205 -10.94 -9.82 -32.56
N ASN A 206 -9.82 -10.52 -32.30
CA ASN A 206 -9.85 -11.94 -31.97
C ASN A 206 -10.29 -12.24 -30.52
N CYS A 207 -10.58 -11.22 -29.70
CA CYS A 207 -11.06 -11.43 -28.35
C CYS A 207 -12.44 -12.09 -28.34
N GLN A 208 -12.53 -13.27 -27.73
CA GLN A 208 -13.80 -13.97 -27.49
C GLN A 208 -14.27 -13.81 -26.05
N VAL A 209 -13.34 -13.71 -25.09
CA VAL A 209 -13.65 -13.57 -23.67
C VAL A 209 -12.84 -12.42 -23.08
N MET A 210 -13.54 -11.39 -22.60
CA MET A 210 -12.95 -10.24 -21.93
C MET A 210 -13.20 -10.32 -20.42
N GLY A 211 -12.14 -10.45 -19.63
CA GLY A 211 -12.19 -10.37 -18.17
C GLY A 211 -11.99 -8.93 -17.70
N THR A 212 -12.89 -8.43 -16.84
CA THR A 212 -12.76 -7.09 -16.25
C THR A 212 -13.40 -7.08 -14.86
N THR A 213 -12.97 -6.16 -13.99
CA THR A 213 -13.74 -5.87 -12.78
C THR A 213 -15.02 -5.12 -13.15
N VAL A 214 -16.08 -5.26 -12.35
CA VAL A 214 -17.33 -4.51 -12.55
C VAL A 214 -17.06 -3.00 -12.49
N ALA A 215 -16.21 -2.55 -11.57
CA ALA A 215 -15.84 -1.14 -11.47
C ALA A 215 -15.24 -0.60 -12.77
N ARG A 216 -14.31 -1.34 -13.39
CA ARG A 216 -13.69 -0.95 -14.66
C ARG A 216 -14.69 -1.02 -15.82
N ALA A 217 -15.59 -2.01 -15.84
CA ALA A 217 -16.63 -2.11 -16.86
C ALA A 217 -17.59 -0.91 -16.85
N VAL A 218 -17.96 -0.44 -15.64
CA VAL A 218 -18.82 0.74 -15.46
C VAL A 218 -18.11 2.03 -15.89
N GLN A 219 -16.82 2.19 -15.54
CA GLN A 219 -16.05 3.40 -15.84
C GLN A 219 -15.60 3.50 -17.30
N SER A 220 -15.34 2.37 -17.95
CA SER A 220 -14.68 2.32 -19.25
C SER A 220 -15.54 1.63 -20.32
N ARG A 221 -16.84 1.95 -20.34
CA ARG A 221 -17.81 1.37 -21.29
C ARG A 221 -17.37 1.39 -22.75
N LYS A 222 -16.71 2.48 -23.20
CA LYS A 222 -16.18 2.63 -24.57
C LYS A 222 -15.07 1.62 -24.92
N LEU A 223 -14.46 0.96 -23.94
CA LEU A 223 -13.46 -0.08 -24.17
C LEU A 223 -14.10 -1.45 -24.45
N LEU A 224 -15.42 -1.59 -24.27
CA LEU A 224 -16.16 -2.84 -24.26
C LEU A 224 -17.25 -2.89 -25.34
N ASP A 225 -17.08 -2.16 -26.45
CA ASP A 225 -18.10 -2.08 -27.50
C ASP A 225 -18.42 -3.47 -28.08
N THR A 226 -19.73 -3.77 -28.16
CA THR A 226 -20.34 -5.04 -28.62
C THR A 226 -20.02 -6.29 -27.79
N ILE A 227 -20.72 -6.48 -26.67
CA ILE A 227 -20.70 -7.75 -25.91
C ILE A 227 -22.04 -8.45 -26.08
N ASP A 228 -22.04 -9.67 -26.63
CA ASP A 228 -23.27 -10.48 -26.72
C ASP A 228 -23.76 -10.93 -25.36
N VAL A 229 -22.83 -11.41 -24.53
CA VAL A 229 -23.11 -12.04 -23.24
C VAL A 229 -22.25 -11.43 -22.15
N VAL A 230 -22.88 -10.89 -21.11
CA VAL A 230 -22.19 -10.45 -19.88
C VAL A 230 -22.38 -11.51 -18.82
N ILE A 231 -21.27 -11.99 -18.25
CA ILE A 231 -21.27 -12.90 -17.11
C ILE A 231 -20.73 -12.11 -15.91
N ILE A 232 -21.53 -11.99 -14.87
CA ILE A 232 -21.14 -11.38 -13.59
C ILE A 232 -20.96 -12.53 -12.60
N ASP A 233 -19.72 -12.88 -12.32
CA ASP A 233 -19.36 -13.84 -11.28
C ASP A 233 -19.21 -13.13 -9.92
N GLU A 234 -19.36 -13.88 -8.83
CA GLU A 234 -19.41 -13.36 -7.45
C GLU A 234 -20.38 -12.17 -7.30
N ALA A 235 -21.51 -12.23 -8.01
CA ALA A 235 -22.47 -11.14 -8.09
C ALA A 235 -23.11 -10.76 -6.75
N GLY A 236 -23.05 -11.65 -5.75
CA GLY A 236 -23.46 -11.36 -4.37
C GLY A 236 -22.67 -10.22 -3.72
N MET A 237 -21.43 -9.97 -4.19
CA MET A 237 -20.58 -8.86 -3.75
C MET A 237 -20.79 -7.56 -4.54
N VAL A 238 -21.67 -7.56 -5.54
CA VAL A 238 -21.86 -6.43 -6.46
C VAL A 238 -23.14 -5.71 -6.09
N ASN A 239 -23.07 -4.39 -5.89
CA ASN A 239 -24.28 -3.61 -5.65
C ASN A 239 -25.16 -3.55 -6.90
N THR A 240 -26.46 -3.40 -6.69
CA THR A 240 -27.45 -3.41 -7.77
C THR A 240 -27.16 -2.39 -8.89
N PRO A 241 -26.81 -1.11 -8.63
CA PRO A 241 -26.49 -0.15 -9.69
C PRO A 241 -25.30 -0.57 -10.56
N SER A 242 -24.25 -1.12 -9.95
CA SER A 242 -23.06 -1.54 -10.70
C SER A 242 -23.35 -2.77 -11.55
N ALA A 243 -24.12 -3.72 -11.02
CA ALA A 243 -24.59 -4.88 -11.76
C ALA A 243 -25.50 -4.47 -12.93
N TRP A 244 -26.39 -3.50 -12.73
CA TRP A 244 -27.26 -2.95 -13.77
C TRP A 244 -26.47 -2.30 -14.91
N CYS A 245 -25.50 -1.45 -14.57
CA CYS A 245 -24.63 -0.81 -15.56
C CYS A 245 -23.81 -1.84 -16.36
N ALA A 246 -23.26 -2.86 -15.69
CA ALA A 246 -22.54 -3.94 -16.36
C ALA A 246 -23.46 -4.80 -17.24
N ALA A 247 -24.67 -5.12 -16.77
CA ALA A 247 -25.68 -5.82 -17.54
C ALA A 247 -26.08 -5.07 -18.82
N GLY A 248 -26.11 -3.72 -18.77
CA GLY A 248 -26.37 -2.85 -19.92
C GLY A 248 -25.29 -2.87 -21.02
N LEU A 249 -24.19 -3.60 -20.82
CA LEU A 249 -23.20 -3.89 -21.87
C LEU A 249 -23.63 -5.07 -22.75
N ALA A 250 -24.51 -5.95 -22.26
CA ALA A 250 -24.95 -7.12 -22.99
C ALA A 250 -25.96 -6.76 -24.08
N ALA A 251 -25.71 -7.23 -25.30
CA ALA A 251 -26.63 -7.13 -26.43
C ALA A 251 -27.70 -8.24 -26.41
N ARG A 252 -27.40 -9.41 -25.83
CA ARG A 252 -28.28 -10.59 -25.93
C ARG A 252 -28.63 -11.22 -24.59
N ARG A 253 -27.64 -11.49 -23.73
CA ARG A 253 -27.86 -12.26 -22.48
C ARG A 253 -27.00 -11.76 -21.33
N VAL A 254 -27.55 -11.86 -20.13
CA VAL A 254 -26.83 -11.60 -18.87
C VAL A 254 -26.90 -12.86 -18.03
N VAL A 255 -25.76 -13.32 -17.55
CA VAL A 255 -25.64 -14.44 -16.61
C VAL A 255 -25.12 -13.90 -15.30
N ILE A 256 -25.86 -14.15 -14.23
CA ILE A 256 -25.49 -13.73 -12.88
C ILE A 256 -25.16 -15.00 -12.09
N ALA A 257 -23.92 -15.10 -11.65
CA ALA A 257 -23.40 -16.22 -10.88
C ALA A 257 -22.81 -15.71 -9.56
N GLY A 258 -22.89 -16.54 -8.52
CA GLY A 258 -22.42 -16.20 -7.19
C GLY A 258 -23.37 -16.70 -6.12
N ASP A 259 -23.08 -16.30 -4.89
CA ASP A 259 -23.74 -16.79 -3.69
C ASP A 259 -24.19 -15.62 -2.82
N PHE A 260 -25.49 -15.34 -2.82
CA PHE A 260 -26.09 -14.27 -2.04
C PHE A 260 -26.07 -14.52 -0.52
N ARG A 261 -25.62 -15.71 -0.07
CA ARG A 261 -25.37 -16.03 1.35
C ARG A 261 -23.92 -15.88 1.76
N GLN A 262 -23.03 -15.50 0.85
CA GLN A 262 -21.68 -15.03 1.19
C GLN A 262 -21.68 -13.51 1.40
N LEU A 263 -20.48 -12.90 1.42
CA LEU A 263 -20.33 -11.49 1.76
C LEU A 263 -21.06 -10.59 0.74
N PRO A 264 -21.83 -9.59 1.21
CA PRO A 264 -22.47 -8.62 0.35
C PRO A 264 -21.45 -7.61 -0.18
N ALA A 265 -21.90 -6.70 -1.04
CA ALA A 265 -21.11 -5.53 -1.42
C ALA A 265 -20.70 -4.70 -0.19
N VAL A 266 -19.45 -4.24 -0.17
CA VAL A 266 -18.95 -3.39 0.92
C VAL A 266 -19.45 -1.96 0.69
N THR A 267 -20.48 -1.57 1.44
CA THR A 267 -21.07 -0.22 1.40
C THR A 267 -20.86 0.49 2.74
N LYS A 268 -20.85 1.83 2.72
CA LYS A 268 -20.71 2.65 3.93
C LYS A 268 -21.99 3.43 4.27
N ALA A 269 -22.87 3.63 3.28
CA ALA A 269 -23.90 4.66 3.33
C ALA A 269 -25.08 4.30 4.25
N SER A 270 -25.52 3.04 4.29
CA SER A 270 -26.62 2.60 5.16
C SER A 270 -26.26 2.62 6.66
N GLY A 271 -24.98 2.42 6.97
CA GLY A 271 -24.43 2.49 8.33
C GLY A 271 -23.93 3.87 8.76
N ASP A 272 -23.98 4.88 7.89
CA ASP A 272 -23.49 6.22 8.21
C ASP A 272 -24.45 6.96 9.13
N ARG A 273 -23.99 7.20 10.37
CA ARG A 273 -24.77 7.93 11.40
C ARG A 273 -24.98 9.40 11.07
N ARG A 274 -24.24 9.95 10.10
CA ARG A 274 -24.37 11.34 9.63
C ARG A 274 -25.39 11.49 8.50
N ALA A 275 -25.82 10.39 7.88
CA ALA A 275 -26.79 10.40 6.80
C ALA A 275 -28.23 10.49 7.32
N SER A 276 -29.09 11.17 6.57
CA SER A 276 -30.53 11.25 6.89
C SER A 276 -31.17 9.85 6.89
N ASP A 277 -32.32 9.69 7.54
CA ASP A 277 -33.04 8.42 7.50
C ASP A 277 -33.48 8.05 6.07
N GLY A 278 -33.84 9.05 5.25
CA GLY A 278 -34.16 8.86 3.84
C GLY A 278 -32.97 8.36 3.03
N ASP A 279 -31.79 8.93 3.22
CA ASP A 279 -30.57 8.51 2.52
C ASP A 279 -30.14 7.10 2.94
N ARG A 280 -30.25 6.77 4.23
CA ARG A 280 -29.95 5.42 4.73
C ARG A 280 -30.89 4.37 4.14
N GLN A 281 -32.18 4.67 4.04
CA GLN A 281 -33.16 3.79 3.39
C GLN A 281 -32.89 3.65 1.89
N HIS A 282 -32.56 4.75 1.21
CA HIS A 282 -32.21 4.73 -0.21
C HIS A 282 -30.94 3.90 -0.47
N ALA A 283 -29.91 4.08 0.36
CA ALA A 283 -28.68 3.30 0.31
C ALA A 283 -28.92 1.81 0.60
N ALA A 284 -29.71 1.48 1.63
CA ALA A 284 -30.05 0.09 1.93
C ALA A 284 -30.79 -0.59 0.77
N ARG A 285 -31.68 0.15 0.08
CA ARG A 285 -32.43 -0.37 -1.08
C ARG A 285 -31.54 -0.67 -2.28
N TRP A 286 -30.61 0.23 -2.62
CA TRP A 286 -29.86 0.14 -3.88
C TRP A 286 -28.43 -0.34 -3.71
N MET A 287 -27.72 0.12 -2.69
CA MET A 287 -26.31 -0.18 -2.50
C MET A 287 -26.09 -1.51 -1.76
N ASP A 288 -26.92 -1.81 -0.77
CA ASP A 288 -26.76 -3.01 0.06
C ASP A 288 -27.45 -4.25 -0.53
N SER A 289 -28.37 -4.04 -1.48
CA SER A 289 -29.06 -5.12 -2.18
C SER A 289 -28.21 -5.68 -3.32
N ASP A 290 -28.08 -7.01 -3.33
CA ASP A 290 -27.44 -7.76 -4.40
C ASP A 290 -28.39 -8.04 -5.58
N PRO A 291 -27.87 -8.45 -6.75
CA PRO A 291 -28.69 -8.66 -7.94
C PRO A 291 -29.70 -9.82 -7.80
N PHE A 292 -29.43 -10.80 -6.95
CA PHE A 292 -30.34 -11.93 -6.73
C PHE A 292 -31.57 -11.50 -5.94
N ALA A 293 -31.37 -10.73 -4.86
CA ALA A 293 -32.45 -10.13 -4.10
C ALA A 293 -33.29 -9.18 -4.96
N THR A 294 -32.64 -8.30 -5.73
CA THR A 294 -33.31 -7.35 -6.64
C THR A 294 -34.11 -8.06 -7.74
N ALA A 295 -33.63 -9.20 -8.24
CA ALA A 295 -34.36 -10.01 -9.23
C ALA A 295 -35.55 -10.78 -8.64
N GLY A 296 -35.75 -10.73 -7.32
CA GLY A 296 -36.80 -11.44 -6.59
C GLY A 296 -36.51 -12.92 -6.38
N LEU A 297 -35.27 -13.38 -6.59
CA LEU A 297 -34.87 -14.79 -6.44
C LEU A 297 -34.65 -15.20 -4.97
N VAL A 298 -34.53 -14.21 -4.09
CA VAL A 298 -34.39 -14.37 -2.64
C VAL A 298 -35.59 -13.69 -1.99
N ASP A 299 -36.21 -14.34 -1.00
CA ASP A 299 -37.27 -13.72 -0.22
C ASP A 299 -36.73 -12.83 0.92
N SER A 300 -37.64 -12.18 1.66
CA SER A 300 -37.27 -11.29 2.77
C SER A 300 -36.56 -12.00 3.94
N THR A 301 -36.61 -13.33 3.99
CA THR A 301 -35.93 -14.13 5.02
C THR A 301 -34.54 -14.61 4.60
N GLY A 302 -34.14 -14.39 3.35
CA GLY A 302 -32.89 -14.90 2.78
C GLY A 302 -33.01 -16.30 2.16
N THR A 303 -34.23 -16.81 2.01
CA THR A 303 -34.52 -18.14 1.46
C THR A 303 -34.53 -18.08 -0.07
N ALA A 304 -33.96 -19.11 -0.70
CA ALA A 304 -33.88 -19.21 -2.15
C ALA A 304 -35.23 -19.60 -2.77
N ARG A 305 -35.70 -18.89 -3.80
CA ARG A 305 -36.90 -19.27 -4.57
C ARG A 305 -36.55 -20.32 -5.63
N ARG A 306 -36.25 -21.55 -5.19
CA ARG A 306 -35.81 -22.66 -6.06
C ARG A 306 -36.76 -23.03 -7.21
N GLY A 307 -38.04 -22.66 -7.13
CA GLY A 307 -39.02 -22.89 -8.19
C GLY A 307 -38.96 -21.89 -9.35
N ASP A 308 -38.18 -20.81 -9.24
CA ASP A 308 -38.02 -19.83 -10.31
C ASP A 308 -37.15 -20.39 -11.44
N ARG A 309 -37.67 -20.36 -12.68
CA ARG A 309 -36.96 -20.88 -13.87
C ARG A 309 -35.65 -20.16 -14.17
N ARG A 310 -35.45 -18.95 -13.64
CA ARG A 310 -34.22 -18.16 -13.79
C ARG A 310 -33.11 -18.60 -12.83
N MET A 311 -33.43 -19.41 -11.82
CA MET A 311 -32.49 -19.85 -10.80
C MET A 311 -32.03 -21.29 -11.06
N VAL A 312 -30.72 -21.47 -11.24
CA VAL A 312 -30.10 -22.80 -11.31
C VAL A 312 -29.17 -22.95 -10.11
N CYS A 313 -29.53 -23.81 -9.17
CA CYS A 313 -28.71 -24.08 -7.98
C CYS A 313 -27.75 -25.24 -8.25
N LEU A 314 -26.45 -25.01 -8.07
CA LEU A 314 -25.46 -26.08 -7.99
C LEU A 314 -25.46 -26.63 -6.56
N ASP A 315 -25.85 -27.90 -6.39
CA ASP A 315 -26.05 -28.51 -5.08
C ASP A 315 -24.90 -29.42 -4.63
N THR A 316 -23.86 -29.63 -5.46
CA THR A 316 -22.75 -30.53 -5.17
C THR A 316 -21.44 -29.75 -5.03
N GLN A 317 -20.82 -29.82 -3.86
CA GLN A 317 -19.56 -29.16 -3.52
C GLN A 317 -18.38 -30.16 -3.52
N TYR A 318 -17.21 -29.71 -3.96
CA TYR A 318 -15.99 -30.53 -4.10
C TYR A 318 -14.83 -30.06 -3.21
N ARG A 319 -15.09 -29.13 -2.28
CA ARG A 319 -14.06 -28.50 -1.44
C ARG A 319 -13.92 -29.18 -0.09
N MET A 320 -15.03 -29.32 0.61
CA MET A 320 -15.10 -29.64 2.03
C MET A 320 -15.33 -31.13 2.22
N ARG A 321 -14.70 -31.72 3.25
CA ARG A 321 -15.10 -33.05 3.74
C ARG A 321 -16.56 -33.04 4.23
N PRO A 322 -17.27 -34.19 4.25
CA PRO A 322 -18.69 -34.27 4.60
C PRO A 322 -19.07 -33.56 5.91
N ALA A 323 -18.31 -33.76 6.99
CA ALA A 323 -18.60 -33.15 8.30
C ALA A 323 -18.52 -31.61 8.27
N ILE A 324 -17.58 -31.03 7.51
CA ILE A 324 -17.47 -29.57 7.33
C ILE A 324 -18.64 -29.06 6.47
N CYS A 325 -19.05 -29.81 5.45
CA CYS A 325 -20.22 -29.48 4.64
C CYS A 325 -21.51 -29.47 5.47
N GLU A 326 -21.68 -30.42 6.41
CA GLU A 326 -22.86 -30.49 7.28
C GLU A 326 -23.02 -29.28 8.20
N ILE A 327 -21.92 -28.79 8.81
CA ILE A 327 -21.99 -27.58 9.64
C ILE A 327 -22.31 -26.35 8.79
N VAL A 328 -21.75 -26.24 7.59
CA VAL A 328 -22.09 -25.16 6.64
C VAL A 328 -23.56 -25.22 6.25
N ASN A 329 -24.11 -26.40 5.95
CA ASN A 329 -25.54 -26.57 5.68
C ASN A 329 -26.41 -26.18 6.88
N THR A 330 -26.00 -26.55 8.09
CA THR A 330 -26.73 -26.23 9.32
C THR A 330 -26.83 -24.72 9.58
N VAL A 331 -25.76 -24.00 9.27
CA VAL A 331 -25.62 -22.57 9.51
C VAL A 331 -26.22 -21.73 8.39
N ALA A 332 -25.89 -22.05 7.13
CA ALA A 332 -26.11 -21.17 5.98
C ALA A 332 -27.05 -21.76 4.91
N TYR A 333 -27.21 -23.08 4.82
CA TYR A 333 -28.05 -23.72 3.80
C TYR A 333 -29.10 -24.72 4.33
N PRO A 334 -29.87 -24.38 5.38
CA PRO A 334 -30.84 -25.31 5.96
C PRO A 334 -32.00 -25.65 5.00
N ASP A 335 -32.31 -24.76 4.06
CA ASP A 335 -33.36 -24.86 3.05
C ASP A 335 -32.88 -25.38 1.68
N SER A 336 -31.56 -25.43 1.46
CA SER A 336 -30.96 -25.90 0.21
C SER A 336 -29.60 -26.57 0.46
N PRO A 337 -29.58 -27.71 1.16
CA PRO A 337 -28.34 -28.34 1.61
C PRO A 337 -27.45 -28.80 0.45
N LEU A 338 -26.15 -28.58 0.60
CA LEU A 338 -25.10 -29.02 -0.31
C LEU A 338 -24.74 -30.50 -0.07
N ARG A 339 -24.43 -31.21 -1.16
CA ARG A 339 -23.90 -32.59 -1.18
C ARG A 339 -22.39 -32.56 -1.37
N THR A 340 -21.69 -33.51 -0.79
CA THR A 340 -20.23 -33.64 -0.94
C THR A 340 -19.89 -34.56 -2.11
N GLY A 341 -19.16 -34.04 -3.09
CA GLY A 341 -18.69 -34.77 -4.28
C GLY A 341 -17.22 -35.17 -4.25
N ARG A 342 -16.54 -35.02 -3.10
CA ARG A 342 -15.16 -35.48 -2.87
C ARG A 342 -15.13 -36.62 -1.84
N ASP A 343 -14.02 -37.34 -1.78
CA ASP A 343 -13.76 -38.31 -0.73
C ASP A 343 -13.67 -37.67 0.67
N ASP A 344 -13.79 -38.50 1.70
CA ASP A 344 -13.65 -38.11 3.10
C ASP A 344 -12.23 -38.35 3.63
N LEU A 345 -11.21 -38.09 2.79
CA LEU A 345 -9.81 -38.26 3.16
C LEU A 345 -9.15 -36.90 3.46
N SER A 346 -8.28 -36.88 4.47
CA SER A 346 -7.41 -35.73 4.75
C SER A 346 -6.14 -35.81 3.91
N ARG A 347 -5.68 -34.66 3.40
CA ARG A 347 -4.39 -34.54 2.71
C ARG A 347 -3.27 -34.10 3.66
N LEU A 348 -3.58 -33.87 4.92
CA LEU A 348 -2.62 -33.49 5.95
C LEU A 348 -2.08 -34.75 6.66
N PRO A 349 -0.85 -34.68 7.21
CA PRO A 349 -0.33 -35.71 8.11
C PRO A 349 -1.26 -35.95 9.30
N VAL A 350 -1.16 -37.14 9.88
CA VAL A 350 -1.92 -37.53 11.08
C VAL A 350 -1.39 -36.72 12.27
N SER A 351 -2.30 -36.16 13.08
CA SER A 351 -1.99 -35.42 14.28
C SER A 351 -3.04 -35.70 15.35
N ALA A 352 -2.61 -35.82 16.61
CA ALA A 352 -3.52 -36.00 17.75
C ALA A 352 -4.42 -34.76 17.97
N LEU A 353 -3.98 -33.59 17.49
CA LEU A 353 -4.78 -32.36 17.51
C LEU A 353 -5.87 -32.34 16.43
N LEU A 354 -5.80 -33.24 15.44
CA LEU A 354 -6.67 -33.30 14.26
C LEU A 354 -7.29 -34.70 14.06
N GLU A 355 -7.61 -35.41 15.14
CA GLU A 355 -8.26 -36.73 15.09
C GLU A 355 -9.60 -36.75 14.33
N SER A 356 -10.25 -35.59 14.20
CA SER A 356 -11.54 -35.41 13.55
C SER A 356 -11.50 -34.26 12.53
N PRO A 357 -12.33 -34.28 11.46
CA PRO A 357 -12.48 -33.13 10.56
C PRO A 357 -12.98 -31.88 11.29
N LEU A 358 -13.67 -32.05 12.42
CA LEU A 358 -14.20 -30.97 13.24
C LEU A 358 -13.62 -31.06 14.65
N VAL A 359 -12.95 -29.99 15.09
CA VAL A 359 -12.40 -29.87 16.44
C VAL A 359 -12.94 -28.60 17.09
N LEU A 360 -13.42 -28.71 18.33
CA LEU A 360 -13.89 -27.60 19.14
C LEU A 360 -12.97 -27.46 20.35
N VAL A 361 -12.18 -26.40 20.40
CA VAL A 361 -11.34 -26.08 21.55
C VAL A 361 -12.14 -25.22 22.53
N ASP A 362 -12.43 -25.79 23.69
CA ASP A 362 -13.19 -25.17 24.75
C ASP A 362 -12.31 -24.36 25.69
N THR A 363 -12.50 -23.05 25.70
CA THR A 363 -11.78 -22.11 26.57
C THR A 363 -12.56 -21.71 27.81
N THR A 364 -13.79 -22.23 28.00
CA THR A 364 -14.63 -21.93 29.18
C THR A 364 -13.90 -22.16 30.52
N PRO A 365 -13.17 -23.27 30.75
CA PRO A 365 -12.53 -23.53 32.05
C PRO A 365 -11.58 -22.42 32.49
N ARG A 366 -11.03 -21.65 31.55
CA ARG A 366 -9.97 -20.66 31.77
C ARG A 366 -10.31 -19.29 31.20
N ARG A 367 -11.59 -18.91 31.25
CA ARG A 367 -12.07 -17.57 30.86
C ARG A 367 -11.34 -16.49 31.68
N LEU A 368 -10.72 -15.53 30.99
CA LEU A 368 -10.11 -14.35 31.59
C LEU A 368 -10.90 -13.09 31.22
N PRO A 369 -11.84 -12.64 32.08
CA PRO A 369 -12.54 -11.38 31.88
C PRO A 369 -11.62 -10.20 32.20
N ASP A 370 -11.55 -9.20 31.32
CA ASP A 370 -10.84 -7.94 31.59
C ASP A 370 -11.63 -7.09 32.62
N PRO A 371 -11.10 -6.82 33.82
CA PRO A 371 -11.79 -6.03 34.84
C PRO A 371 -11.87 -4.54 34.52
N THR A 372 -11.02 -4.03 33.61
CA THR A 372 -10.88 -2.59 33.32
C THR A 372 -11.86 -2.07 32.27
N SER A 373 -12.44 -2.96 31.48
CA SER A 373 -13.37 -2.63 30.40
C SER A 373 -14.80 -2.43 30.92
N ARG A 374 -15.12 -1.21 31.37
CA ARG A 374 -16.50 -0.81 31.72
C ARG A 374 -17.38 -0.53 30.50
N SER A 375 -16.83 -0.52 29.28
CA SER A 375 -17.56 -0.18 28.05
C SER A 375 -16.84 -0.63 26.77
N SER A 376 -17.01 -1.88 26.34
CA SER A 376 -17.19 -2.30 24.91
C SER A 376 -17.02 -3.82 24.76
N SER A 377 -17.62 -4.39 23.72
CA SER A 377 -17.35 -5.77 23.26
C SER A 377 -15.85 -5.93 22.99
N HIS A 378 -15.22 -6.96 23.55
CA HIS A 378 -13.79 -7.17 23.36
C HIS A 378 -13.50 -7.58 21.90
N THR A 379 -12.41 -7.03 21.37
CA THR A 379 -11.97 -7.27 19.98
C THR A 379 -10.68 -8.10 19.93
N THR A 380 -10.20 -8.55 21.10
CA THR A 380 -9.05 -9.42 21.31
C THR A 380 -9.31 -10.41 22.45
N ASN A 381 -8.65 -11.57 22.44
CA ASN A 381 -8.70 -12.58 23.50
C ASN A 381 -7.33 -13.26 23.66
N ALA A 382 -6.70 -13.04 24.82
CA ALA A 382 -5.35 -13.53 25.12
C ALA A 382 -5.30 -15.06 25.36
N VAL A 383 -6.37 -15.64 25.90
CA VAL A 383 -6.47 -17.10 26.07
C VAL A 383 -6.53 -17.76 24.69
N HIS A 384 -7.31 -17.18 23.78
CA HIS A 384 -7.40 -17.70 22.41
C HIS A 384 -6.08 -17.51 21.65
N GLU A 385 -5.37 -16.41 21.86
CA GLU A 385 -4.02 -16.23 21.33
C GLU A 385 -3.09 -17.35 21.78
N ALA A 386 -3.02 -17.64 23.08
CA ALA A 386 -2.21 -18.74 23.61
C ALA A 386 -2.60 -20.11 23.04
N VAL A 387 -3.91 -20.39 22.93
CA VAL A 387 -4.43 -21.61 22.30
C VAL A 387 -3.98 -21.73 20.84
N VAL A 388 -4.10 -20.66 20.04
CA VAL A 388 -3.68 -20.67 18.63
C VAL A 388 -2.16 -20.91 18.52
N HIS A 389 -1.36 -20.32 19.41
CA HIS A 389 0.08 -20.57 19.47
C HIS A 389 0.42 -22.03 19.77
N GLU A 390 -0.25 -22.64 20.74
CA GLU A 390 -0.01 -24.04 21.10
C GLU A 390 -0.52 -25.01 20.04
N LEU A 391 -1.67 -24.74 19.41
CA LEU A 391 -2.13 -25.49 18.26
C LEU A 391 -1.09 -25.45 17.13
N ILE A 392 -0.60 -24.26 16.77
CA ILE A 392 0.46 -24.13 15.77
C ILE A 392 1.72 -24.89 16.19
N ARG A 393 2.09 -24.87 17.48
CA ARG A 393 3.25 -25.60 17.99
C ARG A 393 3.08 -27.11 17.86
N GLY A 394 1.95 -27.66 18.30
CA GLY A 394 1.69 -29.08 18.19
C GLY A 394 1.60 -29.54 16.74
N LEU A 395 0.98 -28.74 15.86
CA LEU A 395 0.92 -29.04 14.43
C LEU A 395 2.29 -29.00 13.74
N GLN A 396 3.25 -28.23 14.27
CA GLN A 396 4.63 -28.30 13.80
C GLN A 396 5.38 -29.53 14.33
N PHE A 397 5.06 -29.95 15.56
CA PHE A 397 5.63 -31.15 16.16
C PHE A 397 5.14 -32.42 15.45
N ASP A 398 3.88 -32.44 15.03
CA ASP A 398 3.24 -33.54 14.29
C ASP A 398 3.50 -33.47 12.77
N ASP A 399 4.44 -32.64 12.31
CA ASP A 399 4.81 -32.43 10.89
C ASP A 399 3.67 -31.97 9.95
N VAL A 400 2.51 -31.59 10.49
CA VAL A 400 1.39 -31.00 9.73
C VAL A 400 1.78 -29.63 9.17
N LEU A 401 2.53 -28.84 9.94
CA LEU A 401 3.13 -27.57 9.53
C LEU A 401 4.65 -27.68 9.55
N PRO A 402 5.37 -26.98 8.66
CA PRO A 402 6.82 -26.98 8.67
C PRO A 402 7.40 -26.33 9.95
N ALA A 403 8.59 -26.78 10.36
CA ALA A 403 9.33 -26.30 11.54
C ALA A 403 9.69 -24.79 11.49
N ARG A 404 10.18 -24.22 12.61
CA ARG A 404 10.46 -22.77 12.75
C ARG A 404 11.48 -22.25 11.72
N LYS A 405 11.28 -21.00 11.26
CA LYS A 405 12.20 -20.23 10.39
C LYS A 405 12.71 -21.01 9.16
N TRP A 406 11.79 -21.41 8.27
CA TRP A 406 12.17 -22.06 7.01
C TRP A 406 12.81 -21.07 6.02
N THR A 407 13.73 -21.60 5.23
CA THR A 407 14.16 -21.04 3.94
C THR A 407 13.89 -22.10 2.87
N ASP A 408 13.35 -21.69 1.72
CA ASP A 408 13.24 -22.52 0.50
C ASP A 408 12.35 -23.78 0.54
N LEU A 409 11.09 -23.65 0.99
CA LEU A 409 10.08 -24.72 0.84
C LEU A 409 9.47 -24.76 -0.57
N PRO A 410 9.24 -25.97 -1.15
CA PRO A 410 8.46 -26.13 -2.37
C PRO A 410 7.06 -25.51 -2.27
N ALA A 411 6.51 -25.09 -3.42
CA ALA A 411 5.14 -24.59 -3.48
C ALA A 411 4.15 -25.66 -2.98
N GLY A 412 3.20 -25.28 -2.11
CA GLY A 412 2.23 -26.20 -1.50
C GLY A 412 2.64 -26.73 -0.11
N GLN A 413 3.87 -26.48 0.34
CA GLN A 413 4.36 -26.92 1.65
C GLN A 413 4.54 -25.76 2.64
N LYS A 414 4.27 -24.52 2.22
CA LYS A 414 4.31 -23.37 3.12
C LYS A 414 3.12 -23.47 4.08
N PRO A 415 3.21 -22.97 5.32
CA PRO A 415 2.04 -22.96 6.19
C PRO A 415 0.94 -22.05 5.65
N THR A 416 1.29 -21.00 4.89
CA THR A 416 0.30 -20.21 4.15
C THR A 416 -0.41 -20.98 3.05
N ASP A 417 0.04 -22.18 2.67
CA ASP A 417 -0.67 -23.10 1.75
C ASP A 417 -1.54 -24.11 2.53
N ARG A 418 -1.20 -24.43 3.78
CA ARG A 418 -1.86 -25.47 4.60
C ARG A 418 -2.85 -24.95 5.63
N LEU A 419 -2.56 -23.82 6.27
CA LEU A 419 -3.31 -23.26 7.40
C LEU A 419 -3.87 -21.87 7.05
N ALA A 420 -5.05 -21.58 7.57
CA ALA A 420 -5.54 -20.21 7.77
C ALA A 420 -6.10 -20.03 9.19
N VAL A 421 -5.79 -18.91 9.82
CA VAL A 421 -6.40 -18.48 11.08
C VAL A 421 -7.33 -17.31 10.80
N ILE A 422 -8.62 -17.50 11.05
CA ILE A 422 -9.66 -16.54 10.73
C ILE A 422 -10.22 -15.99 12.04
N ALA A 423 -10.17 -14.66 12.21
CA ALA A 423 -10.77 -13.99 13.36
C ALA A 423 -11.67 -12.83 12.90
N PRO A 424 -12.79 -12.55 13.58
CA PRO A 424 -13.74 -11.53 13.17
C PRO A 424 -13.25 -10.09 13.41
N TYR A 425 -12.23 -9.89 14.24
CA TYR A 425 -11.77 -8.56 14.65
C TYR A 425 -10.35 -8.28 14.21
N LYS A 426 -10.13 -7.11 13.59
CA LYS A 426 -8.80 -6.66 13.15
C LYS A 426 -7.79 -6.57 14.30
N ALA A 427 -8.23 -6.26 15.52
CA ALA A 427 -7.36 -6.20 16.68
C ALA A 427 -6.80 -7.58 17.04
N GLN A 428 -7.64 -8.63 17.06
CA GLN A 428 -7.18 -10.01 17.25
C GLN A 428 -6.25 -10.47 16.13
N VAL A 429 -6.62 -10.19 14.87
CA VAL A 429 -5.75 -10.51 13.72
C VAL A 429 -4.38 -9.84 13.86
N LYS A 430 -4.35 -8.57 14.29
CA LYS A 430 -3.11 -7.83 14.52
C LYS A 430 -2.29 -8.48 15.65
N ALA A 431 -2.93 -8.78 16.79
CA ALA A 431 -2.26 -9.42 17.93
C ALA A 431 -1.63 -10.76 17.54
N LEU A 432 -2.40 -11.63 16.88
CA LEU A 432 -1.93 -12.93 16.38
C LEU A 432 -0.81 -12.80 15.34
N ARG A 433 -0.90 -11.85 14.40
CA ARG A 433 0.16 -11.61 13.42
C ARG A 433 1.46 -11.16 14.09
N GLU A 434 1.36 -10.21 15.01
CA GLU A 434 2.53 -9.68 15.73
C GLU A 434 3.18 -10.75 16.61
N SER A 435 2.40 -11.58 17.30
CA SER A 435 2.96 -12.65 18.14
C SER A 435 3.49 -13.83 17.33
N LEU A 436 2.91 -14.15 16.18
CA LEU A 436 3.41 -15.22 15.32
C LEU A 436 4.55 -14.78 14.39
N ALA A 437 4.75 -13.48 14.17
CA ALA A 437 5.82 -12.93 13.31
C ALA A 437 7.19 -13.59 13.56
N TYR A 438 7.56 -13.77 14.83
CA TYR A 438 8.85 -14.35 15.22
C TYR A 438 9.00 -15.85 14.91
N ARG A 439 7.90 -16.61 14.87
CA ARG A 439 7.93 -18.09 14.80
C ARG A 439 8.32 -18.64 13.43
N PHE A 440 8.09 -17.86 12.39
CA PHE A 440 8.14 -18.29 11.01
C PHE A 440 8.59 -17.21 9.98
N GLY A 441 8.99 -15.99 10.40
CA GLY A 441 9.71 -15.00 9.55
C GLY A 441 8.84 -14.05 8.70
N GLU A 442 9.46 -13.14 7.93
CA GLU A 442 8.74 -12.27 6.97
C GLU A 442 8.53 -13.02 5.64
N PRO A 443 7.31 -13.21 5.06
CA PRO A 443 6.00 -12.63 5.35
C PRO A 443 4.85 -13.66 5.52
N TYR A 444 4.03 -13.47 6.55
CA TYR A 444 2.77 -14.22 6.79
C TYR A 444 1.55 -13.67 6.06
N GLU A 445 1.77 -13.02 4.93
CA GLU A 445 0.66 -12.44 4.21
C GLU A 445 -0.30 -13.56 3.78
N GLY A 446 -1.51 -13.54 4.34
CA GLY A 446 -2.55 -14.55 4.10
C GLY A 446 -2.59 -15.77 5.05
N LEU A 447 -1.74 -15.87 6.09
CA LEU A 447 -1.88 -16.93 7.12
C LEU A 447 -3.00 -16.59 8.11
N ILE A 448 -3.04 -15.35 8.57
CA ILE A 448 -3.98 -14.87 9.60
C ILE A 448 -4.67 -13.64 9.06
N ASP A 449 -5.98 -13.60 9.02
CA ASP A 449 -6.74 -12.45 8.52
C ASP A 449 -8.21 -12.50 8.98
N THR A 450 -8.92 -11.43 8.68
CA THR A 450 -10.37 -11.32 8.84
C THR A 450 -11.10 -12.12 7.77
N VAL A 451 -12.34 -12.51 8.08
CA VAL A 451 -13.24 -13.23 7.14
C VAL A 451 -13.31 -12.57 5.76
N HIS A 452 -13.39 -11.23 5.71
CA HIS A 452 -13.48 -10.45 4.48
C HIS A 452 -12.30 -10.63 3.53
N ARG A 453 -11.07 -10.73 4.07
CA ARG A 453 -9.86 -10.89 3.25
C ARG A 453 -9.58 -12.34 2.84
N PHE A 454 -10.25 -13.30 3.48
CA PHE A 454 -10.16 -14.72 3.10
C PHE A 454 -11.17 -15.15 2.04
N GLN A 455 -12.01 -14.26 1.54
CA GLN A 455 -12.94 -14.61 0.48
C GLN A 455 -12.19 -15.10 -0.78
N GLY A 456 -12.71 -16.15 -1.42
CA GLY A 456 -12.05 -16.84 -2.55
C GLY A 456 -10.83 -17.69 -2.17
N SER A 457 -10.26 -17.52 -0.97
CA SER A 457 -9.18 -18.35 -0.46
C SER A 457 -9.73 -19.62 0.21
N GLN A 458 -8.93 -20.67 0.31
CA GLN A 458 -9.29 -21.95 0.94
C GLN A 458 -8.01 -22.66 1.43
N ARG A 459 -8.11 -23.43 2.51
CA ARG A 459 -6.95 -24.14 3.10
C ARG A 459 -7.32 -25.54 3.57
N PRO A 460 -6.39 -26.51 3.51
CA PRO A 460 -6.55 -27.81 4.16
C PRO A 460 -7.03 -27.70 5.61
N LEU A 461 -6.40 -26.84 6.41
CA LEU A 461 -6.75 -26.58 7.80
C LEU A 461 -7.17 -25.12 8.01
N VAL A 462 -8.29 -24.90 8.69
CA VAL A 462 -8.73 -23.58 9.12
C VAL A 462 -9.00 -23.57 10.61
N ILE A 463 -8.43 -22.58 11.30
CA ILE A 463 -8.73 -22.26 12.70
C ILE A 463 -9.61 -21.02 12.71
N ILE A 464 -10.83 -21.13 13.24
CA ILE A 464 -11.73 -20.00 13.50
C ILE A 464 -11.61 -19.60 14.96
N ASP A 465 -11.10 -18.40 15.21
CA ASP A 465 -11.09 -17.78 16.52
C ASP A 465 -12.36 -16.94 16.70
N THR A 466 -13.24 -17.37 17.61
CA THR A 466 -14.50 -16.66 17.91
C THR A 466 -14.30 -15.36 18.67
N VAL A 467 -13.15 -15.18 19.33
CA VAL A 467 -12.75 -14.07 20.23
C VAL A 467 -13.70 -13.87 21.44
N ALA A 468 -14.78 -14.65 21.52
CA ALA A 468 -15.77 -14.57 22.57
C ALA A 468 -15.17 -15.01 23.93
N GLY A 469 -15.74 -14.50 25.03
CA GLY A 469 -15.29 -14.83 26.39
C GLY A 469 -14.36 -13.81 27.05
N ALA A 470 -13.64 -12.97 26.28
CA ALA A 470 -12.76 -11.93 26.84
C ALA A 470 -13.51 -10.71 27.42
N GLY A 471 -14.80 -10.56 27.08
CA GLY A 471 -15.61 -9.39 27.40
C GLY A 471 -16.96 -9.68 28.03
N ARG A 472 -17.69 -8.63 28.44
CA ARG A 472 -19.03 -8.77 29.05
C ARG A 472 -20.18 -8.93 28.04
N LYS A 473 -19.97 -8.55 26.78
CA LYS A 473 -20.97 -8.60 25.69
C LYS A 473 -20.34 -9.18 24.44
N LEU A 474 -21.16 -9.85 23.63
CA LEU A 474 -20.81 -10.22 22.25
C LEU A 474 -20.54 -8.95 21.44
N GLY A 475 -19.63 -9.03 20.47
CA GLY A 475 -19.40 -7.94 19.52
C GLY A 475 -20.19 -8.12 18.23
N TYR A 476 -20.07 -7.13 17.34
CA TYR A 476 -20.89 -6.97 16.13
C TYR A 476 -21.00 -8.18 15.20
N PHE A 477 -20.06 -9.12 15.31
CA PHE A 477 -20.07 -10.37 14.57
C PHE A 477 -21.31 -11.23 14.85
N TYR A 478 -21.94 -11.06 16.02
CA TYR A 478 -23.09 -11.86 16.47
C TYR A 478 -24.40 -11.03 16.59
N ASP A 479 -24.44 -9.80 16.08
CA ASP A 479 -25.53 -8.85 16.36
C ASP A 479 -26.81 -9.08 15.52
N HIS A 480 -26.72 -9.80 14.40
CA HIS A 480 -27.81 -9.94 13.43
C HIS A 480 -28.27 -11.40 13.28
N LEU A 481 -29.55 -11.59 12.93
CA LEU A 481 -30.23 -12.89 12.83
C LEU A 481 -30.82 -13.11 11.43
N GLY A 482 -30.91 -14.36 11.00
CA GLY A 482 -31.53 -14.77 9.74
C GLY A 482 -30.51 -15.09 8.66
N LEU A 483 -30.95 -15.79 7.61
CA LEU A 483 -30.07 -16.29 6.54
C LEU A 483 -29.41 -15.16 5.73
N SER A 484 -30.05 -13.99 5.67
CA SER A 484 -29.52 -12.79 5.02
C SER A 484 -28.62 -11.94 5.93
N SER A 485 -28.48 -12.30 7.21
CA SER A 485 -27.72 -11.52 8.20
C SER A 485 -26.21 -11.51 7.94
N SER A 486 -25.53 -10.47 8.41
CA SER A 486 -24.07 -10.41 8.37
C SER A 486 -23.42 -11.55 9.16
N THR A 487 -24.00 -11.94 10.31
CA THR A 487 -23.56 -13.11 11.10
C THR A 487 -23.56 -14.38 10.26
N CYS A 488 -24.69 -14.72 9.63
CA CYS A 488 -24.83 -15.90 8.78
C CYS A 488 -23.80 -15.89 7.64
N ARG A 489 -23.69 -14.77 6.92
CA ARG A 489 -22.77 -14.63 5.78
C ARG A 489 -21.31 -14.76 6.19
N LEU A 490 -20.92 -14.15 7.31
CA LEU A 490 -19.55 -14.24 7.83
C LEU A 490 -19.23 -15.66 8.30
N LEU A 491 -20.15 -16.34 8.99
CA LEU A 491 -19.98 -17.73 9.39
C LEU A 491 -19.90 -18.67 8.19
N ASN A 492 -20.81 -18.52 7.21
CA ASN A 492 -20.79 -19.29 5.96
C ASN A 492 -19.42 -19.19 5.28
N VAL A 493 -18.91 -17.97 5.13
CA VAL A 493 -17.62 -17.72 4.50
C VAL A 493 -16.50 -18.34 5.32
N ALA A 494 -16.44 -18.11 6.64
CA ALA A 494 -15.35 -18.61 7.49
C ALA A 494 -15.31 -20.15 7.57
N LEU A 495 -16.46 -20.79 7.77
CA LEU A 495 -16.60 -22.25 7.86
C LEU A 495 -16.23 -22.92 6.54
N SER A 496 -16.70 -22.37 5.41
CA SER A 496 -16.47 -22.94 4.07
C SER A 496 -15.05 -22.73 3.51
N ARG A 497 -14.13 -22.10 4.27
CA ARG A 497 -12.70 -22.03 3.90
C ARG A 497 -11.93 -23.30 4.20
N ALA A 498 -12.41 -24.12 5.13
CA ALA A 498 -11.79 -25.38 5.52
C ALA A 498 -12.01 -26.44 4.45
N GLN A 499 -10.97 -27.16 4.07
CA GLN A 499 -11.09 -28.29 3.14
C GLN A 499 -11.10 -29.64 3.88
N ASP A 500 -10.14 -29.85 4.77
CA ASP A 500 -9.91 -31.15 5.42
C ASP A 500 -10.17 -31.09 6.94
N HIS A 501 -9.78 -30.01 7.61
CA HIS A 501 -10.01 -29.82 9.05
C HIS A 501 -10.47 -28.40 9.38
N LEU A 502 -11.47 -28.30 10.25
CA LEU A 502 -11.97 -27.08 10.85
C LEU A 502 -11.81 -27.15 12.37
N VAL A 503 -11.02 -26.22 12.92
CA VAL A 503 -10.84 -26.04 14.36
C VAL A 503 -11.54 -24.75 14.77
N VAL A 504 -12.41 -24.81 15.78
CA VAL A 504 -13.08 -23.63 16.33
C VAL A 504 -12.62 -23.41 17.76
N VAL A 505 -12.06 -22.23 18.05
CA VAL A 505 -11.64 -21.84 19.40
C VAL A 505 -12.73 -20.98 20.01
N ALA A 506 -13.34 -21.45 21.10
CA ALA A 506 -14.53 -20.83 21.65
C ALA A 506 -14.67 -21.01 23.17
N ASP A 507 -15.15 -19.95 23.81
CA ASP A 507 -15.72 -20.02 25.15
C ASP A 507 -17.19 -20.44 25.05
N ILE A 508 -17.43 -21.74 25.22
CA ILE A 508 -18.73 -22.38 24.95
C ILE A 508 -19.83 -21.81 25.85
N GLU A 509 -19.58 -21.73 27.16
CA GLU A 509 -20.57 -21.24 28.12
C GLU A 509 -20.86 -19.74 27.91
N PHE A 510 -19.84 -18.93 27.59
CA PHE A 510 -20.05 -17.52 27.32
C PHE A 510 -20.92 -17.32 26.08
N LEU A 511 -20.61 -18.03 24.99
CA LEU A 511 -21.41 -17.98 23.78
C LEU A 511 -22.84 -18.47 24.05
N ARG A 512 -23.01 -19.62 24.71
CA ARG A 512 -24.34 -20.19 25.01
C ARG A 512 -25.21 -19.27 25.87
N SER A 513 -24.63 -18.56 26.82
CA SER A 513 -25.37 -17.65 27.70
C SER A 513 -25.72 -16.29 27.06
N ARG A 514 -25.08 -15.93 25.94
CA ARG A 514 -25.24 -14.62 25.30
C ARG A 514 -25.84 -14.66 23.91
N LEU A 515 -25.70 -15.76 23.19
CA LEU A 515 -26.26 -15.92 21.86
C LEU A 515 -27.78 -16.06 21.94
N ASN A 516 -28.47 -15.51 20.94
CA ASN A 516 -29.87 -15.81 20.75
C ASN A 516 -30.01 -17.31 20.35
N PRO A 517 -30.86 -18.12 21.00
CA PRO A 517 -31.01 -19.55 20.70
C PRO A 517 -31.36 -19.88 19.25
N VAL A 518 -32.02 -18.97 18.52
CA VAL A 518 -32.35 -19.17 17.11
C VAL A 518 -31.27 -18.66 16.15
N SER A 519 -30.21 -18.03 16.65
CA SER A 519 -29.13 -17.50 15.81
C SER A 519 -28.34 -18.60 15.12
N GLU A 520 -27.76 -18.26 13.98
CA GLU A 520 -26.89 -19.11 13.19
C GLU A 520 -25.62 -19.51 13.97
N ALA A 521 -25.12 -18.61 14.82
CA ALA A 521 -24.01 -18.90 15.73
C ALA A 521 -24.39 -19.90 16.83
N ALA A 522 -25.61 -19.84 17.38
CA ALA A 522 -26.09 -20.81 18.36
C ALA A 522 -26.29 -22.20 17.73
N ARG A 523 -26.79 -22.24 16.48
CA ARG A 523 -26.87 -23.47 15.68
C ARG A 523 -25.50 -24.07 15.42
N MET A 524 -24.53 -23.25 15.01
CA MET A 524 -23.13 -23.66 14.84
C MET A 524 -22.58 -24.28 16.12
N LEU A 525 -22.72 -23.59 17.26
CA LEU A 525 -22.21 -24.07 18.55
C LEU A 525 -22.85 -25.40 18.96
N THR A 526 -24.19 -25.51 18.85
CA THR A 526 -24.94 -26.74 19.15
C THR A 526 -24.50 -27.90 18.27
N PHE A 527 -24.23 -27.65 16.99
CA PHE A 527 -23.73 -28.66 16.06
C PHE A 527 -22.33 -29.13 16.48
N LEU A 528 -21.41 -28.19 16.74
CA LEU A 528 -20.03 -28.50 17.14
C LEU A 528 -19.99 -29.30 18.44
N GLU A 529 -20.77 -28.94 19.45
CA GLU A 529 -20.80 -29.69 20.72
C GLU A 529 -21.27 -31.14 20.58
N ARG A 530 -22.08 -31.43 19.55
CA ARG A 530 -22.60 -32.78 19.29
C ARG A 530 -21.70 -33.62 18.37
N ARG A 531 -20.96 -32.97 17.46
CA ARG A 531 -20.29 -33.64 16.33
C ARG A 531 -18.77 -33.46 16.32
N ALA A 532 -18.24 -32.38 16.91
CA ALA A 532 -16.81 -32.10 16.92
C ALA A 532 -16.10 -32.85 18.04
N ARG A 533 -14.81 -33.15 17.82
CA ARG A 533 -13.91 -33.58 18.89
C ARG A 533 -13.66 -32.38 19.80
N ARG A 534 -14.09 -32.47 21.06
CA ARG A 534 -13.84 -31.43 22.06
C ARG A 534 -12.43 -31.59 22.64
N LEU A 535 -11.68 -30.49 22.68
CA LEU A 535 -10.40 -30.38 23.39
C LEU A 535 -10.56 -29.30 24.46
N SER A 536 -10.13 -29.56 25.69
CA SER A 536 -10.09 -28.53 26.71
C SER A 536 -8.87 -27.63 26.49
N VAL A 537 -8.99 -26.35 26.82
CA VAL A 537 -7.82 -25.45 26.90
C VAL A 537 -6.73 -25.99 27.83
N ASP A 538 -7.11 -26.74 28.87
CA ASP A 538 -6.19 -27.35 29.83
C ASP A 538 -5.34 -28.47 29.21
N ASP A 539 -5.84 -29.12 28.15
CA ASP A 539 -5.11 -30.15 27.42
C ASP A 539 -4.02 -29.54 26.51
N LEU A 540 -4.14 -28.24 26.20
CA LEU A 540 -3.25 -27.52 25.27
C LEU A 540 -2.25 -26.62 26.02
N VAL A 541 -2.71 -25.88 27.03
CA VAL A 541 -1.91 -24.90 27.78
C VAL A 541 -1.88 -25.29 29.27
N PRO A 542 -0.71 -25.65 29.85
CA PRO A 542 -0.66 -26.13 31.23
C PRO A 542 -0.87 -25.01 32.25
N PHE A 543 -1.79 -25.22 33.19
CA PHE A 543 -1.91 -24.46 34.44
C PHE A 543 -1.06 -25.17 35.50
N ARG A 544 -0.17 -24.44 36.16
CA ARG A 544 0.86 -25.03 37.06
C ARG A 544 0.76 -24.49 38.48
N SER A 545 1.17 -25.31 39.44
CA SER A 545 1.49 -24.88 40.80
C SER A 545 2.96 -24.50 40.92
N ALA A 546 3.34 -23.77 41.96
CA ALA A 546 4.74 -23.43 42.19
C ALA A 546 5.62 -24.66 42.47
N ALA A 547 5.03 -25.75 42.99
CA ALA A 547 5.75 -26.99 43.26
C ALA A 547 6.21 -27.68 41.97
N ASP A 548 5.45 -27.53 40.88
CA ASP A 548 5.76 -28.16 39.60
C ASP A 548 7.03 -27.60 38.96
N LEU A 549 7.42 -26.35 39.27
CA LEU A 549 8.60 -25.69 38.71
C LEU A 549 9.92 -26.42 39.04
N ALA A 550 10.00 -27.14 40.16
CA ALA A 550 11.24 -27.76 40.60
C ALA A 550 11.56 -29.10 39.88
N GLY A 551 10.56 -29.72 39.25
CA GLY A 551 10.68 -31.06 38.64
C GLY A 551 10.64 -31.08 37.11
N LEU A 552 10.54 -29.91 36.45
CA LEU A 552 10.35 -29.83 35.00
C LEU A 552 11.67 -29.67 34.23
N PRO A 553 11.82 -30.30 33.05
CA PRO A 553 12.93 -30.03 32.15
C PRO A 553 12.86 -28.60 31.58
N GLU A 554 14.00 -28.05 31.13
CA GLU A 554 14.09 -26.67 30.62
C GLU A 554 13.09 -26.35 29.50
N GLU A 555 12.82 -27.31 28.62
CA GLU A 555 11.84 -27.15 27.53
C GLU A 555 10.40 -27.00 28.05
N GLU A 556 10.04 -27.67 29.14
CA GLU A 556 8.73 -27.56 29.78
C GLU A 556 8.60 -26.31 30.66
N LEU A 557 9.71 -25.86 31.25
CA LEU A 557 9.82 -24.56 31.93
C LEU A 557 9.71 -23.38 30.95
N ALA A 558 10.07 -23.59 29.68
CA ALA A 558 9.94 -22.59 28.64
C ALA A 558 8.50 -22.42 28.11
N ARG A 559 7.60 -23.38 28.39
CA ARG A 559 6.20 -23.31 27.95
C ARG A 559 5.46 -22.22 28.73
N PRO A 560 4.68 -21.36 28.04
CA PRO A 560 3.77 -20.44 28.70
C PRO A 560 2.85 -21.21 29.65
N SER A 561 2.78 -20.75 30.90
CA SER A 561 1.98 -21.39 31.93
C SER A 561 1.29 -20.35 32.79
N PHE A 562 0.09 -20.69 33.23
CA PHE A 562 -0.70 -19.83 34.11
C PHE A 562 -0.61 -20.32 35.56
N PHE A 563 -0.55 -19.39 36.51
CA PHE A 563 -0.49 -19.64 37.95
C PHE A 563 -1.62 -18.90 38.68
N PRO A 564 -2.43 -19.60 39.51
CA PRO A 564 -3.51 -19.02 40.32
C PRO A 564 -2.97 -18.13 41.46
N ALA A 565 -3.78 -17.16 41.92
CA ALA A 565 -3.38 -16.13 42.90
C ALA A 565 -2.67 -16.67 44.16
N ASP A 566 -3.07 -17.85 44.65
CA ASP A 566 -2.53 -18.52 45.82
C ASP A 566 -1.14 -19.14 45.56
N GLU A 567 -0.89 -19.58 44.33
CA GLU A 567 0.39 -20.15 43.89
C GLU A 567 1.39 -19.10 43.37
N VAL A 568 0.90 -17.96 42.87
CA VAL A 568 1.74 -16.88 42.33
C VAL A 568 2.85 -16.45 43.30
N PRO A 569 2.60 -16.19 44.61
CA PRO A 569 3.67 -15.80 45.52
C PRO A 569 4.78 -16.84 45.65
N ARG A 570 4.46 -18.14 45.56
CA ARG A 570 5.46 -19.21 45.65
C ARG A 570 6.24 -19.34 44.34
N ALA A 571 5.56 -19.27 43.21
CA ALA A 571 6.17 -19.38 41.89
C ALA A 571 7.06 -18.17 41.55
N VAL A 572 6.60 -16.96 41.88
CA VAL A 572 7.39 -15.74 41.73
C VAL A 572 8.61 -15.74 42.66
N ALA A 573 8.48 -16.20 43.91
CA ALA A 573 9.63 -16.34 44.81
C ALA A 573 10.68 -17.32 44.25
N TRP A 574 10.23 -18.39 43.57
CA TRP A 574 11.12 -19.36 42.93
C TRP A 574 11.94 -18.75 41.77
N ASP A 575 11.32 -17.89 40.95
CA ASP A 575 12.02 -17.16 39.88
C ASP A 575 12.91 -16.04 40.43
N ILE A 576 12.46 -15.27 41.44
CA ILE A 576 13.28 -14.24 42.11
C ILE A 576 14.55 -14.86 42.70
N ALA A 577 14.45 -16.04 43.31
CA ALA A 577 15.60 -16.76 43.84
C ALA A 577 16.61 -17.18 42.74
N ARG A 578 16.20 -17.21 41.47
CA ARG A 578 17.06 -17.59 40.34
C ARG A 578 17.54 -16.41 39.50
N ALA A 579 17.10 -15.20 39.82
CA ALA A 579 17.53 -13.98 39.15
C ALA A 579 19.05 -13.77 39.31
N ARG A 580 19.72 -13.40 38.22
CA ARG A 580 21.18 -13.22 38.16
C ARG A 580 21.60 -11.79 37.81
N ARG A 581 20.74 -11.01 37.16
CA ARG A 581 21.09 -9.71 36.58
C ARG A 581 20.11 -8.63 36.98
N THR A 582 18.82 -8.81 36.66
CA THR A 582 17.82 -7.75 36.78
C THR A 582 16.47 -8.27 37.24
N ILE A 583 15.78 -7.48 38.06
CA ILE A 583 14.38 -7.69 38.44
C ILE A 583 13.67 -6.35 38.27
N GLU A 584 12.64 -6.31 37.42
CA GLU A 584 11.83 -5.11 37.15
C GLU A 584 10.39 -5.39 37.56
N ILE A 585 9.87 -4.65 38.54
CA ILE A 585 8.52 -4.81 39.08
C ILE A 585 7.69 -3.60 38.70
N HIS A 586 6.55 -3.83 38.04
CA HIS A 586 5.56 -2.81 37.74
C HIS A 586 4.34 -3.04 38.62
N CYS A 587 4.13 -2.16 39.59
CA CYS A 587 3.03 -2.29 40.53
C CYS A 587 2.44 -0.91 40.87
N ALA A 588 1.20 -0.68 40.47
CA ALA A 588 0.56 0.63 40.61
C ALA A 588 0.22 1.02 42.07
N PHE A 589 0.10 0.03 42.95
CA PHE A 589 -0.33 0.21 44.34
C PHE A 589 0.65 -0.49 45.28
N LEU A 590 0.80 0.04 46.49
CA LEU A 590 1.68 -0.49 47.53
C LEU A 590 0.90 -0.67 48.83
N ASP A 591 1.02 -1.85 49.44
CA ASP A 591 0.48 -2.12 50.78
C ASP A 591 1.59 -2.65 51.72
N PRO A 592 1.56 -2.32 53.03
CA PRO A 592 2.68 -2.60 53.93
C PRO A 592 3.08 -4.07 54.04
N VAL A 593 2.10 -4.99 54.08
CA VAL A 593 2.35 -6.42 54.30
C VAL A 593 3.00 -7.07 53.06
N PRO A 594 2.45 -6.93 51.84
CA PRO A 594 3.10 -7.43 50.62
C PRO A 594 4.47 -6.79 50.36
N VAL A 595 4.62 -5.47 50.55
CA VAL A 595 5.90 -4.78 50.32
C VAL A 595 6.99 -5.40 51.19
N ARG A 596 6.78 -5.50 52.51
CA ARG A 596 7.79 -6.05 53.43
C ARG A 596 8.12 -7.51 53.17
N LYS A 597 7.11 -8.31 52.81
CA LYS A 597 7.29 -9.72 52.44
C LYS A 597 8.23 -9.86 51.24
N TRP A 598 7.98 -9.12 50.17
CA TRP A 598 8.81 -9.18 48.96
C TRP A 598 10.16 -8.50 49.16
N LEU A 599 10.23 -7.45 49.98
CA LEU A 599 11.48 -6.78 50.32
C LEU A 599 12.49 -7.74 50.94
N GLY A 600 12.03 -8.65 51.81
CA GLY A 600 12.90 -9.67 52.40
C GLY A 600 13.59 -10.56 51.36
N LEU A 601 12.88 -10.94 50.30
CA LEU A 601 13.43 -11.75 49.20
C LEU A 601 14.30 -10.94 48.23
N LEU A 602 13.88 -9.70 47.94
CA LEU A 602 14.60 -8.80 47.04
C LEU A 602 15.92 -8.33 47.67
N ALA A 603 15.94 -8.02 48.97
CA ALA A 603 17.14 -7.59 49.69
C ALA A 603 18.26 -8.64 49.63
N THR A 604 17.92 -9.94 49.69
CA THR A 604 18.90 -11.01 49.50
C THR A 604 19.53 -10.95 48.11
N ARG A 605 18.72 -10.78 47.05
CA ARG A 605 19.22 -10.71 45.66
C ARG A 605 19.98 -9.41 45.36
N ILE A 606 19.58 -8.29 45.98
CA ILE A 606 20.32 -7.02 45.91
C ILE A 606 21.72 -7.20 46.52
N GLY A 607 21.83 -7.89 47.66
CA GLY A 607 23.11 -8.25 48.27
C GLY A 607 24.00 -9.13 47.37
N ASP A 608 23.38 -9.96 46.52
CA ASP A 608 24.07 -10.78 45.51
C ASP A 608 24.41 -10.02 44.21
N GLY A 609 24.14 -8.71 44.15
CA GLY A 609 24.48 -7.85 43.00
C GLY A 609 23.41 -7.77 41.91
N VAL A 610 22.19 -8.26 42.14
CA VAL A 610 21.06 -8.16 41.20
C VAL A 610 20.45 -6.76 41.26
N GLN A 611 20.27 -6.11 40.10
CA GLN A 611 19.62 -4.79 40.03
C GLN A 611 18.10 -4.94 40.12
N VAL A 612 17.50 -4.35 41.16
CA VAL A 612 16.04 -4.35 41.36
C VAL A 612 15.47 -2.97 41.08
N THR A 613 14.54 -2.88 40.12
CA THR A 613 13.83 -1.65 39.76
C THR A 613 12.34 -1.81 40.03
N VAL A 614 11.74 -0.89 40.78
CA VAL A 614 10.31 -0.87 41.09
C VAL A 614 9.67 0.36 40.47
N HIS A 615 8.75 0.15 39.54
CA HIS A 615 7.90 1.19 38.97
C HIS A 615 6.56 1.23 39.71
N THR A 616 6.22 2.39 40.27
CA THR A 616 4.98 2.60 41.03
C THR A 616 4.36 3.97 40.75
N ARG A 617 3.09 4.15 41.12
CA ARG A 617 2.45 5.48 41.08
C ARG A 617 3.01 6.41 42.13
N ASP A 618 2.77 7.71 41.96
CA ASP A 618 2.96 8.66 43.05
C ASP A 618 2.07 8.26 44.23
N GLN A 619 2.69 8.03 45.40
CA GLN A 619 2.03 7.67 46.65
C GLN A 619 2.06 8.83 47.66
N SER A 620 2.39 10.04 47.22
CA SER A 620 2.51 11.24 48.07
C SER A 620 1.21 11.61 48.80
N ASP A 621 0.07 11.10 48.31
CA ASP A 621 -1.26 11.34 48.86
C ASP A 621 -1.54 10.55 50.17
N ASP A 622 -0.71 9.54 50.50
CA ASP A 622 -0.85 8.72 51.72
C ASP A 622 0.50 8.60 52.46
N PRO A 623 0.65 9.20 53.66
CA PRO A 623 1.88 9.14 54.45
C PRO A 623 2.37 7.70 54.71
N ARG A 624 1.46 6.74 54.89
CA ARG A 624 1.82 5.33 55.16
C ARG A 624 2.44 4.65 53.94
N ARG A 625 2.01 5.02 52.74
CA ARG A 625 2.53 4.46 51.47
C ARG A 625 3.79 5.17 51.01
N LYS A 626 3.94 6.45 51.36
CA LYS A 626 5.16 7.23 51.15
C LYS A 626 6.35 6.64 51.93
N ASP A 627 6.13 6.20 53.16
CA ASP A 627 7.17 5.55 53.95
C ASP A 627 7.59 4.18 53.37
N LEU A 628 6.70 3.47 52.68
CA LEU A 628 7.05 2.21 51.99
C LEU A 628 8.01 2.42 50.80
N VAL A 629 7.89 3.56 50.10
CA VAL A 629 8.85 3.92 49.03
C VAL A 629 10.25 4.11 49.62
N ARG A 630 10.35 4.85 50.73
CA ARG A 630 11.62 5.05 51.46
C ARG A 630 12.18 3.73 51.99
N GLU A 631 11.32 2.84 52.49
CA GLU A 631 11.71 1.50 52.96
C GLU A 631 12.31 0.66 51.81
N MET A 632 11.74 0.73 50.61
CA MET A 632 12.28 0.07 49.41
C MET A 632 13.61 0.66 48.94
N GLU A 633 13.73 1.99 48.92
CA GLU A 633 14.97 2.68 48.55
C GLU A 633 16.10 2.39 49.55
N ALA A 634 15.80 2.39 50.86
CA ALA A 634 16.76 2.05 51.91
C ALA A 634 17.26 0.60 51.81
N ALA A 635 16.44 -0.32 51.29
CA ALA A 635 16.82 -1.69 51.00
C ALA A 635 17.60 -1.86 49.68
N GLY A 636 17.86 -0.78 48.93
CA GLY A 636 18.65 -0.78 47.70
C GLY A 636 17.84 -0.97 46.41
N CYS A 637 16.51 -0.89 46.45
CA CYS A 637 15.69 -0.90 45.24
C CYS A 637 15.74 0.46 44.53
N GLN A 638 15.82 0.46 43.19
CA GLN A 638 15.64 1.68 42.39
C GLN A 638 14.14 1.92 42.18
N VAL A 639 13.56 2.88 42.90
CA VAL A 639 12.14 3.21 42.75
C VAL A 639 11.96 4.31 41.71
N SER A 640 11.13 4.06 40.71
CA SER A 640 10.78 5.02 39.66
C SER A 640 9.28 5.32 39.71
N VAL A 641 8.95 6.52 40.18
CA VAL A 641 7.58 7.02 40.30
C VAL A 641 7.04 7.43 38.94
N ARG A 642 5.78 7.06 38.64
CA ARG A 642 5.08 7.38 37.39
C ARG A 642 3.71 8.01 37.67
N GLU A 643 3.38 9.10 36.98
CA GLU A 643 2.13 9.86 37.20
C GLU A 643 0.86 9.05 36.88
N ARG A 644 0.92 8.16 35.88
CA ARG A 644 -0.16 7.24 35.49
C ARG A 644 0.40 5.86 35.17
N MET A 645 -0.01 4.86 35.95
CA MET A 645 0.50 3.49 35.83
C MET A 645 -0.56 2.47 36.22
N HIS A 646 -0.94 1.53 35.35
CA HIS A 646 -1.89 0.45 35.69
C HIS A 646 -1.30 -0.94 35.46
N GLU A 647 -0.02 -0.99 35.08
CA GLU A 647 0.72 -2.18 34.72
C GLU A 647 0.98 -3.06 35.95
N LYS A 648 0.85 -4.37 35.73
CA LYS A 648 0.99 -5.43 36.72
C LYS A 648 1.93 -6.50 36.16
N LEU A 649 3.21 -6.19 36.22
CA LEU A 649 4.24 -6.93 35.50
C LEU A 649 5.42 -7.21 36.42
N LEU A 650 6.08 -8.32 36.18
CA LEU A 650 7.38 -8.63 36.76
C LEU A 650 8.25 -9.20 35.64
N ILE A 651 9.43 -8.62 35.43
CA ILE A 651 10.41 -9.07 34.44
C ILE A 651 11.68 -9.46 35.19
N ILE A 652 12.20 -10.66 34.93
CA ILE A 652 13.41 -11.18 35.55
C ILE A 652 14.42 -11.54 34.45
N ASP A 653 15.65 -11.03 34.58
CA ASP A 653 16.80 -11.24 33.69
C ASP A 653 16.50 -11.03 32.20
N GLU A 654 15.48 -10.24 31.88
CA GLU A 654 14.96 -10.05 30.53
C GLU A 654 14.54 -11.35 29.82
N THR A 655 14.31 -12.42 30.57
CA THR A 655 14.05 -13.77 30.03
C THR A 655 12.75 -14.35 30.56
N VAL A 656 12.32 -13.97 31.77
CA VAL A 656 11.06 -14.39 32.37
C VAL A 656 10.15 -13.18 32.52
N LEU A 657 8.94 -13.26 31.98
CA LEU A 657 7.87 -12.29 32.10
C LEU A 657 6.72 -12.90 32.88
N TRP A 658 6.35 -12.23 33.95
CA TRP A 658 5.13 -12.43 34.71
C TRP A 658 4.16 -11.29 34.39
N HIS A 659 2.97 -11.62 33.89
CA HIS A 659 1.93 -10.61 33.64
C HIS A 659 0.53 -11.15 33.96
N GLY A 660 -0.37 -10.30 34.42
CA GLY A 660 -1.71 -10.73 34.78
C GLY A 660 -2.50 -9.69 35.56
N SER A 661 -3.47 -10.15 36.35
CA SER A 661 -4.37 -9.27 37.11
C SER A 661 -3.85 -8.92 38.50
N LEU A 662 -2.76 -9.54 38.95
CA LEU A 662 -2.22 -9.44 40.32
C LEU A 662 -1.22 -8.29 40.47
N ASN A 663 -1.41 -7.42 41.48
CA ASN A 663 -0.39 -6.44 41.89
C ASN A 663 0.54 -7.09 42.92
N LEU A 664 1.81 -7.30 42.57
CA LEU A 664 2.71 -8.07 43.42
C LEU A 664 2.95 -7.42 44.81
N LEU A 665 2.97 -6.09 44.86
CA LEU A 665 3.25 -5.29 46.06
C LEU A 665 1.99 -4.73 46.75
N ALA A 666 0.79 -5.20 46.37
CA ALA A 666 -0.46 -4.81 47.01
C ALA A 666 -1.31 -6.04 47.40
N ASN A 667 -2.29 -5.86 48.27
CA ASN A 667 -3.20 -6.93 48.67
C ASN A 667 -4.06 -7.38 47.49
N THR A 668 -4.25 -8.70 47.37
CA THR A 668 -4.82 -9.36 46.19
C THR A 668 -6.20 -9.94 46.45
N GLY A 669 -7.00 -10.06 45.39
CA GLY A 669 -8.30 -10.71 45.43
C GLY A 669 -8.20 -12.21 45.18
N PRO A 670 -9.18 -13.02 45.61
CA PRO A 670 -9.18 -14.48 45.43
C PRO A 670 -9.32 -14.94 43.97
N THR A 671 -9.49 -14.01 43.02
CA THR A 671 -9.74 -14.29 41.59
C THR A 671 -8.58 -13.86 40.68
N ASP A 672 -7.41 -13.53 41.24
CA ASP A 672 -6.27 -13.07 40.45
C ASP A 672 -5.50 -14.22 39.76
N LEU A 673 -4.91 -13.98 38.58
CA LEU A 673 -4.09 -14.95 37.83
C LEU A 673 -2.87 -14.23 37.24
N MET A 674 -1.73 -14.92 37.20
CA MET A 674 -0.55 -14.47 36.46
C MET A 674 -0.10 -15.53 35.46
N MET A 675 0.27 -15.09 34.25
CA MET A 675 0.96 -15.92 33.27
C MET A 675 2.46 -15.73 33.42
N ARG A 676 3.19 -16.86 33.42
CA ARG A 676 4.64 -16.93 33.29
C ARG A 676 4.99 -17.26 31.85
N ILE A 677 5.76 -16.39 31.22
CA ILE A 677 6.30 -16.56 29.87
C ILE A 677 7.82 -16.52 29.98
N THR A 678 8.50 -17.56 29.49
CA THR A 678 9.97 -17.59 29.43
C THR A 678 10.41 -17.32 27.99
N ASP A 679 10.38 -16.04 27.61
CA ASP A 679 10.74 -15.58 26.28
C ASP A 679 11.34 -14.15 26.34
N PRO A 680 12.62 -13.99 26.00
CA PRO A 680 13.27 -12.67 26.02
C PRO A 680 12.68 -11.64 25.07
N THR A 681 11.97 -12.08 24.02
CA THR A 681 11.31 -11.14 23.10
C THR A 681 10.04 -10.55 23.71
N SER A 682 9.27 -11.34 24.46
CA SER A 682 8.12 -10.90 25.23
C SER A 682 8.52 -9.90 26.32
N CYS A 683 9.62 -10.14 27.04
CA CYS A 683 10.18 -9.19 28.00
C CYS A 683 10.52 -7.84 27.35
N ARG A 684 11.28 -7.86 26.24
CA ARG A 684 11.64 -6.63 25.50
C ARG A 684 10.44 -5.90 24.92
N ARG A 685 9.45 -6.64 24.39
CA ARG A 685 8.22 -6.07 23.82
C ARG A 685 7.38 -5.38 24.89
N VAL A 686 7.17 -6.04 26.03
CA VAL A 686 6.44 -5.45 27.16
C VAL A 686 7.18 -4.23 27.67
N ARG A 687 8.51 -4.31 27.86
CA ARG A 687 9.31 -3.14 28.23
C ARG A 687 9.16 -1.99 27.23
N HIS A 688 9.25 -2.25 25.93
CA HIS A 688 9.06 -1.23 24.89
C HIS A 688 7.66 -0.62 24.89
N ILE A 689 6.61 -1.41 25.14
CA ILE A 689 5.22 -0.92 25.25
C ILE A 689 5.07 -0.03 26.49
N VAL A 690 5.61 -0.47 27.63
CA VAL A 690 5.56 0.25 28.92
C VAL A 690 6.43 1.51 28.89
N GLU A 691 7.53 1.50 28.14
CA GLU A 691 8.39 2.65 27.88
C GLU A 691 7.76 3.62 26.88
N ARG A 692 7.10 3.16 25.81
CA ARG A 692 6.37 4.04 24.88
C ARG A 692 5.08 4.60 25.47
N ALA A 693 4.48 3.90 26.42
CA ALA A 693 3.43 4.45 27.26
C ALA A 693 3.93 5.59 28.16
N ARG A 694 5.27 5.78 28.33
CA ARG A 694 5.89 7.00 28.90
C ARG A 694 5.82 8.20 27.96
N MET A 695 4.68 8.47 27.33
CA MET A 695 4.46 9.84 26.88
C MET A 695 4.16 10.68 28.11
N GLU A 696 5.21 11.34 28.61
CA GLU A 696 5.15 12.73 29.04
C GLU A 696 4.44 13.53 27.95
N ARG A 697 3.11 13.47 27.92
CA ARG A 697 2.35 14.54 27.29
C ARG A 697 2.36 15.65 28.33
N PRO A 698 3.05 16.79 28.10
CA PRO A 698 2.73 17.96 28.89
C PRO A 698 1.22 18.16 28.77
N VAL A 699 0.59 18.52 29.89
CA VAL A 699 -0.76 19.07 29.87
C VAL A 699 -0.78 20.06 28.71
N ARG A 700 -1.68 19.85 27.73
CA ARG A 700 -2.00 20.91 26.78
C ARG A 700 -2.55 22.06 27.62
N VAL A 701 -1.66 22.96 28.03
CA VAL A 701 -2.01 24.32 28.41
C VAL A 701 -2.61 24.89 27.15
N TRP A 702 -3.94 24.99 27.13
CA TRP A 702 -4.64 25.75 26.11
C TRP A 702 -4.35 27.23 26.41
N GLY A 703 -3.25 27.73 25.86
CA GLY A 703 -2.81 29.11 26.01
C GLY A 703 -1.99 29.54 24.81
N GLY A 704 -2.58 30.42 23.99
CA GLY A 704 -1.91 31.41 23.15
C GLY A 704 -1.20 30.90 21.89
N GLY A 705 -1.83 31.08 20.73
CA GLY A 705 -1.14 30.91 19.44
C GLY A 705 -2.05 30.98 18.22
N GLN A 706 -2.48 32.21 17.89
CA GLN A 706 -3.07 32.75 16.65
C GLN A 706 -4.02 31.90 15.78
N PRO A 707 -5.26 32.39 15.52
CA PRO A 707 -6.21 31.72 14.65
C PRO A 707 -5.87 31.94 13.17
N ALA A 708 -5.65 30.84 12.45
CA ALA A 708 -5.91 30.81 11.02
C ALA A 708 -7.43 30.84 10.81
N ALA A 709 -7.85 31.77 9.96
CA ALA A 709 -9.22 32.18 9.69
C ALA A 709 -10.23 31.03 9.54
N SER A 710 -11.30 31.08 10.34
CA SER A 710 -12.64 30.64 9.93
C SER A 710 -13.72 31.28 10.81
N SER A 711 -14.48 32.18 10.18
CA SER A 711 -15.87 32.61 10.44
C SER A 711 -16.37 32.83 11.88
N GLU A 712 -16.58 34.13 12.17
CA GLU A 712 -17.52 34.76 13.11
C GLU A 712 -18.49 33.86 13.90
N GLY A 713 -18.35 33.90 15.23
CA GLY A 713 -19.35 33.48 16.20
C GLY A 713 -19.05 34.07 17.57
N ALA A 714 -19.69 35.20 17.92
CA ALA A 714 -19.44 35.94 19.16
C ALA A 714 -19.56 35.07 20.42
N ALA A 715 -18.52 35.07 21.26
CA ALA A 715 -18.44 34.32 22.51
C ALA A 715 -19.53 34.75 23.51
N VAL A 716 -20.30 33.79 24.02
CA VAL A 716 -21.42 34.02 24.96
C VAL A 716 -20.90 33.94 26.40
N ALA A 717 -21.09 35.01 27.18
CA ALA A 717 -20.62 35.10 28.57
C ALA A 717 -21.67 34.57 29.57
N ALA A 718 -21.23 34.14 30.75
CA ALA A 718 -22.14 33.77 31.85
C ALA A 718 -22.93 35.01 32.31
N GLY A 719 -24.24 34.86 32.50
CA GLY A 719 -25.20 35.95 32.79
C GLY A 719 -25.87 36.56 31.55
N SER A 720 -25.31 36.38 30.36
CA SER A 720 -25.86 36.95 29.13
C SER A 720 -27.08 36.19 28.60
N VAL A 721 -28.03 36.93 28.01
CA VAL A 721 -29.16 36.39 27.27
C VAL A 721 -28.89 36.51 25.77
N LYS A 722 -28.90 35.38 25.05
CA LYS A 722 -28.75 35.36 23.59
C LYS A 722 -29.64 34.29 22.99
N ASP A 723 -30.34 34.63 21.90
CA ASP A 723 -31.27 33.74 21.18
C ASP A 723 -32.33 33.10 22.10
N GLY A 724 -32.91 33.90 23.01
CA GLY A 724 -33.94 33.43 23.96
C GLY A 724 -33.40 32.50 25.06
N ARG A 725 -32.08 32.49 25.28
CA ARG A 725 -31.43 31.61 26.27
C ARG A 725 -30.57 32.40 27.24
N LEU A 726 -30.74 32.14 28.53
CA LEU A 726 -29.88 32.65 29.60
C LEU A 726 -28.77 31.65 29.88
N TYR A 727 -27.52 32.09 29.84
CA TYR A 727 -26.34 31.24 30.05
C TYR A 727 -25.81 31.40 31.49
N LEU A 728 -25.55 30.28 32.16
CA LEU A 728 -25.19 30.21 33.58
C LEU A 728 -23.87 29.46 33.76
N TYR A 729 -23.02 29.96 34.65
CA TYR A 729 -21.82 29.26 35.07
C TYR A 729 -22.10 28.44 36.33
N VAL A 730 -21.91 27.13 36.23
CA VAL A 730 -22.10 26.20 37.36
C VAL A 730 -20.78 25.45 37.55
N PRO A 731 -20.08 25.64 38.69
CA PRO A 731 -18.88 24.87 39.02
C PRO A 731 -19.14 23.36 38.98
N TYR A 732 -18.13 22.59 38.55
CA TYR A 732 -18.28 21.16 38.31
C TYR A 732 -18.73 20.39 39.56
N GLU A 733 -18.22 20.81 40.72
CA GLU A 733 -18.49 20.24 42.05
C GLU A 733 -19.95 20.44 42.48
N ARG A 734 -20.62 21.46 41.95
CA ARG A 734 -22.02 21.80 42.28
C ARG A 734 -23.01 21.46 41.17
N LYS A 735 -22.56 20.75 40.13
CA LYS A 735 -23.39 20.37 38.98
C LYS A 735 -24.63 19.54 39.37
N ASP A 736 -24.50 18.61 40.30
CA ASP A 736 -25.62 17.76 40.71
C ASP A 736 -26.61 18.47 41.63
N GLU A 737 -26.18 19.56 42.29
CA GLU A 737 -27.04 20.49 43.02
C GLU A 737 -27.86 21.33 42.05
N PHE A 738 -27.22 21.94 41.04
CA PHE A 738 -27.89 22.70 39.97
C PHE A 738 -28.96 21.85 39.26
N LYS A 739 -28.60 20.63 38.83
CA LYS A 739 -29.54 19.72 38.14
C LYS A 739 -30.72 19.31 39.00
N ARG A 740 -30.55 19.23 40.33
CA ARG A 740 -31.66 18.96 41.26
C ARG A 740 -32.54 20.20 41.38
N ALA A 741 -31.97 21.38 41.58
CA ALA A 741 -32.69 22.64 41.70
C ALA A 741 -33.52 22.98 40.45
N MET A 742 -32.97 22.78 39.25
CA MET A 742 -33.71 23.02 38.00
C MET A 742 -34.85 22.01 37.79
N ARG A 743 -34.63 20.72 38.14
CA ARG A 743 -35.69 19.70 38.07
C ARG A 743 -36.82 19.98 39.05
N SER A 744 -36.53 20.42 40.28
CA SER A 744 -37.56 20.80 41.25
C SER A 744 -38.33 22.05 40.85
N ALA A 745 -37.72 22.95 40.08
CA ALA A 745 -38.35 24.16 39.57
C ALA A 745 -39.06 23.96 38.21
N GLY A 746 -39.04 22.74 37.64
CA GLY A 746 -39.63 22.45 36.33
C GLY A 746 -38.92 23.13 35.14
N VAL A 747 -37.67 23.57 35.31
CA VAL A 747 -36.91 24.32 34.30
C VAL A 747 -36.06 23.36 33.46
N GLU A 748 -36.24 23.38 32.13
CA GLU A 748 -35.35 22.65 31.22
C GLU A 748 -33.97 23.31 31.14
N TYR A 749 -32.92 22.50 31.26
CA TYR A 749 -31.54 22.96 31.19
C TYR A 749 -30.73 22.10 30.21
N ARG A 750 -29.82 22.74 29.46
CA ARG A 750 -28.95 22.06 28.48
C ARG A 750 -27.51 22.55 28.60
N TRP A 751 -26.57 21.67 28.26
CA TRP A 751 -25.14 21.96 28.36
C TRP A 751 -24.62 22.56 27.05
N TYR A 752 -24.03 23.76 27.14
CA TYR A 752 -23.37 24.42 26.02
C TYR A 752 -21.86 24.17 26.07
N GLY A 753 -21.42 23.17 25.30
CA GLY A 753 -20.03 22.67 25.34
C GLY A 753 -18.97 23.68 24.90
N ALA A 754 -19.30 24.59 23.97
CA ALA A 754 -18.34 25.56 23.43
C ALA A 754 -17.96 26.66 24.45
N GLY A 755 -18.88 27.03 25.35
CA GLY A 755 -18.63 27.99 26.43
C GLY A 755 -18.38 27.37 27.82
N LYS A 756 -18.54 26.04 27.96
CA LYS A 756 -18.61 25.34 29.25
C LYS A 756 -19.66 25.94 30.20
N LEU A 757 -20.81 26.35 29.66
CA LEU A 757 -21.92 26.96 30.40
C LEU A 757 -23.16 26.06 30.32
N TRP A 758 -24.05 26.20 31.30
CA TRP A 758 -25.42 25.71 31.16
C TRP A 758 -26.28 26.80 30.54
N HIS A 759 -27.31 26.43 29.78
CA HIS A 759 -28.30 27.39 29.33
C HIS A 759 -29.71 26.91 29.62
N ILE A 760 -30.57 27.87 29.90
CA ILE A 760 -32.00 27.72 30.18
C ILE A 760 -32.78 28.75 29.33
N ALA A 761 -34.10 28.63 29.28
CA ALA A 761 -34.95 29.63 28.62
C ALA A 761 -34.78 31.00 29.29
N ALA A 762 -34.64 32.08 28.51
CA ALA A 762 -34.42 33.43 29.02
C ALA A 762 -35.59 33.96 29.87
N GLU A 763 -36.78 33.42 29.64
CA GLU A 763 -38.03 33.75 30.34
C GLU A 763 -38.11 33.08 31.72
N THR A 764 -37.13 32.23 32.07
CA THR A 764 -37.07 31.57 33.38
C THR A 764 -36.93 32.63 34.48
N PRO A 765 -37.81 32.67 35.49
CA PRO A 765 -37.72 33.66 36.57
C PRO A 765 -36.35 33.63 37.27
N ARG A 766 -35.68 34.80 37.33
CA ARG A 766 -34.28 34.91 37.82
C ARG A 766 -34.07 34.38 39.24
N HIS A 767 -35.11 34.39 40.09
CA HIS A 767 -35.00 33.89 41.46
C HIS A 767 -34.66 32.38 41.53
N HIS A 768 -34.99 31.57 40.51
CA HIS A 768 -34.61 30.15 40.47
C HIS A 768 -33.11 29.93 40.21
N VAL A 769 -32.45 30.91 39.59
CA VAL A 769 -31.08 30.78 39.07
C VAL A 769 -30.12 31.81 39.65
N ARG A 770 -30.60 32.64 40.57
CA ARG A 770 -29.86 33.76 41.20
C ARG A 770 -28.51 33.35 41.76
N GLN A 771 -28.42 32.17 42.36
CA GLN A 771 -27.16 31.64 42.92
C GLN A 771 -26.11 31.23 41.86
N TRP A 772 -26.48 31.19 40.58
CA TRP A 772 -25.63 30.82 39.44
C TRP A 772 -25.38 31.99 38.47
N LEU A 773 -25.87 33.18 38.81
CA LEU A 773 -25.62 34.43 38.09
C LEU A 773 -24.40 35.14 38.71
N PRO A 774 -23.60 35.86 37.91
CA PRO A 774 -22.50 36.65 38.44
C PRO A 774 -23.02 37.79 39.36
N PRO A 775 -22.25 38.18 40.39
CA PRO A 775 -22.65 39.22 41.33
C PRO A 775 -22.70 40.59 40.62
N GLY A 776 -23.90 41.17 40.49
CA GLY A 776 -24.14 42.47 39.85
C GLY A 776 -25.39 42.55 38.98
N ASP A 777 -25.97 41.41 38.58
CA ASP A 777 -27.24 41.35 37.83
C ASP A 777 -28.43 41.07 38.79
N GLU A 778 -28.85 42.09 39.55
CA GLU A 778 -30.14 42.07 40.26
C GLU A 778 -31.31 42.45 39.34
#